data_AF-A0A517X2Z6-F1
#
_entry.id   AF-A0A517X2Z6-F1
#
_cell.length_a   1.000
_cell.length_b   1.000
_cell.length_c   1.000
_cell.angle_alpha   90.00
_cell.angle_beta   90.00
_cell.angle_gamma   90.00
#
_symmetry.space_group_name_H-M   'P 1'
#
loop_
_entity.id
_entity.type
_entity.pdbx_description
1 polymer ?
#
loop_
_entity_poly.entity_id
_entity_poly.type
_entity_poly.pdbx_seq_one_letter_code
_entity_poly.pdbx_strand_id
1 'polypeptide(L)'
;MSEMEWERLVSEARRDPGANWKRWGPYLAERQWGTVRESTGEEDPWINFTHEEATWRTYRWGEDGLLGICDRQCRLCFSLALWNGNDPILKERLFGLTGPEGNHGEDVKEAYYYLDSTPSHSYLKALYKYPHAEFPYAHLREENARRSRNEPEFELTHTGIFNEGRYFDVQIEYAKAADDDILIRTTISNRGSEAAPLHFLPSWWYRNTWGWGPILDRPNQKPSLSQASEDQLIASHETLGDFQLYTDVGPDGKLPQWLFTENETNTWRFDDPNSRRPSCKDAFHLAVVDGIEGVINPQPTGTKAAAHFQYTLEAGESIQFRLRMSATHSLPADAFGADFDRTFEQRIEEADCYAKSLVSPGLSADEEQILRQADAGLLWTKQFYHYAIDNSSQNGNGEAESAPSYPDPGTPNPRNADWGHLYNRNIISMPDKWEYPWYAAWDSAFHLIPFTKIDPFFAKEQAILFLREWYMHPNGQLPAYEWNFSDVNPPVHAWACWHVYKMTASNGDRDRNFLERVFQKLLLNFTWWVNRKDIRGKHVFSGGFLGLDNIGIFDRSKPLPTGGHLEQADGTAWMAFFCSSMLSIAFELADGNPAYEDMASKFFEHYVSIAEAMNSLDGTGLWDEEDGFYYDHLYLNGRSIPLKIRSIVGLIPLFTVDVLFDKTINKLPGFKKRMDWFLQNRPEFAKFMTYMEHDTEDSEDGLRLLAIPTRDRLLRMLRYLLDEDEFLSNYGIRSLSKYHEEHPFEYELNGELLRVQYQPAESDSGLFGGNSNWRGPIWFPLNYLLIEALERYHIFYGKSLRVECPTRSGNYMDLQEVADEIRKRLSRLFLSKEDGNRPCYHRTDDLLNDPHWCELVLFYEYFDAETGRGLGASHQTGWTALISPILGTLASRNNGS
;
A
#
# COMPACT_ATOMS: atom_id res chain seq x y z
N MET A 1 -11.60 4.45 21.81
CA MET A 1 -10.67 5.48 21.34
C MET A 1 -10.30 6.36 22.52
N SER A 2 -9.02 6.67 22.75
CA SER A 2 -8.66 7.71 23.72
C SER A 2 -9.36 9.01 23.33
N GLU A 3 -9.91 9.72 24.30
CA GLU A 3 -10.79 10.88 24.05
C GLU A 3 -10.07 11.94 23.21
N MET A 4 -8.79 12.21 23.51
CA MET A 4 -8.02 13.27 22.87
C MET A 4 -7.69 13.04 21.38
N GLU A 5 -7.20 11.86 21.00
CA GLU A 5 -6.84 11.62 19.60
C GLU A 5 -8.08 11.59 18.72
N TRP A 6 -9.18 11.04 19.25
CA TRP A 6 -10.48 11.12 18.59
C TRP A 6 -11.01 12.54 18.47
N GLU A 7 -10.86 13.37 19.51
CA GLU A 7 -11.22 14.80 19.46
C GLU A 7 -10.45 15.55 18.38
N ARG A 8 -9.14 15.29 18.20
CA ARG A 8 -8.35 15.86 17.09
C ARG A 8 -8.92 15.47 15.74
N LEU A 9 -9.20 14.18 15.54
CA LEU A 9 -9.76 13.68 14.28
C LEU A 9 -11.12 14.32 13.96
N VAL A 10 -12.00 14.41 14.96
CA VAL A 10 -13.34 14.99 14.80
C VAL A 10 -13.27 16.50 14.54
N SER A 11 -12.44 17.23 15.28
CA SER A 11 -12.29 18.68 15.11
C SER A 11 -11.67 19.03 13.75
N GLU A 12 -10.69 18.26 13.29
CA GLU A 12 -10.11 18.43 11.96
C GLU A 12 -11.13 18.12 10.85
N ALA A 13 -11.91 17.04 10.99
CA ALA A 13 -12.96 16.69 10.04
C ALA A 13 -14.07 17.75 9.96
N ARG A 14 -14.38 18.42 11.08
CA ARG A 14 -15.30 19.57 11.14
C ARG A 14 -14.69 20.87 10.63
N ARG A 15 -13.37 20.89 10.44
CA ARG A 15 -12.58 22.08 10.08
C ARG A 15 -12.70 23.18 11.14
N ASP A 16 -12.68 22.77 12.41
CA ASP A 16 -12.68 23.72 13.52
C ASP A 16 -11.42 24.60 13.46
N PRO A 17 -11.49 25.89 13.84
CA PRO A 17 -10.32 26.77 13.85
C PRO A 17 -9.19 26.20 14.72
N GLY A 18 -7.97 26.11 14.18
CA GLY A 18 -6.80 25.58 14.90
C GLY A 18 -6.74 24.05 15.01
N ALA A 19 -7.56 23.32 14.26
CA ALA A 19 -7.57 21.85 14.25
C ALA A 19 -6.82 21.24 13.05
N ASN A 20 -5.76 21.88 12.55
CA ASN A 20 -5.10 21.47 11.30
C ASN A 20 -3.98 20.43 11.52
N TRP A 21 -4.21 19.45 12.41
CA TRP A 21 -3.17 18.55 12.90
C TRP A 21 -2.50 17.74 11.79
N LYS A 22 -3.24 17.25 10.77
CA LYS A 22 -2.66 16.51 9.64
C LYS A 22 -2.00 17.41 8.59
N ARG A 23 -1.83 18.72 8.85
CA ARG A 23 -1.04 19.59 7.97
C ARG A 23 0.36 19.06 7.77
N TRP A 24 0.98 18.54 8.82
CA TRP A 24 2.32 17.96 8.79
C TRP A 24 2.25 16.47 9.09
N GLY A 25 3.00 15.66 8.35
CA GLY A 25 3.02 14.22 8.53
C GLY A 25 4.15 13.57 7.73
N PRO A 26 4.27 12.24 7.80
CA PRO A 26 5.32 11.47 7.12
C PRO A 26 5.05 11.34 5.62
N TYR A 27 4.73 12.45 4.95
CA TYR A 27 4.22 12.47 3.58
C TYR A 27 5.33 12.49 2.51
N LEU A 28 6.60 12.62 2.88
CA LEU A 28 7.74 12.50 1.97
C LEU A 28 7.87 11.07 1.50
N ALA A 29 8.15 10.84 0.22
CA ALA A 29 8.42 9.48 -0.27
C ALA A 29 9.74 8.95 0.34
N GLU A 30 9.87 7.62 0.45
CA GLU A 30 11.18 7.02 0.76
C GLU A 30 12.03 6.90 -0.51
N ARG A 31 11.37 6.83 -1.68
CA ARG A 31 11.99 6.89 -3.01
C ARG A 31 11.17 7.77 -3.97
N GLN A 32 11.80 8.77 -4.56
CA GLN A 32 11.21 9.56 -5.65
C GLN A 32 11.92 9.34 -7.00
N TRP A 33 13.20 8.95 -6.97
CA TRP A 33 13.99 8.58 -8.15
C TRP A 33 13.52 7.27 -8.78
N GLY A 34 13.79 7.07 -10.08
CA GLY A 34 13.39 5.89 -10.84
C GLY A 34 11.88 5.68 -10.93
N THR A 35 11.09 6.77 -10.96
CA THR A 35 9.62 6.73 -11.06
C THR A 35 9.13 7.24 -12.40
N VAL A 36 7.93 6.84 -12.82
CA VAL A 36 7.36 7.25 -14.12
C VAL A 36 7.13 8.75 -14.17
N ARG A 37 6.61 9.35 -13.09
CA ARG A 37 6.36 10.79 -13.01
C ARG A 37 7.64 11.63 -13.11
N GLU A 38 8.77 11.13 -12.61
CA GLU A 38 10.06 11.83 -12.69
C GLU A 38 10.84 11.52 -13.98
N SER A 39 10.32 10.61 -14.82
CA SER A 39 10.94 10.27 -16.10
C SER A 39 10.70 11.36 -17.16
N THR A 40 11.70 11.51 -18.02
CA THR A 40 11.72 12.41 -19.17
C THR A 40 11.78 11.62 -20.47
N GLY A 41 10.85 11.86 -21.40
CA GLY A 41 10.84 11.21 -22.71
C GLY A 41 10.28 9.78 -22.73
N GLU A 42 10.71 8.98 -23.71
CA GLU A 42 10.28 7.59 -23.96
C GLU A 42 11.21 6.54 -23.32
N GLU A 43 12.30 6.97 -22.69
CA GLU A 43 13.26 6.08 -22.03
C GLU A 43 12.62 5.33 -20.85
N ASP A 44 13.18 4.18 -20.52
CA ASP A 44 12.75 3.40 -19.37
C ASP A 44 12.89 4.24 -18.08
N PRO A 45 11.79 4.53 -17.35
CA PRO A 45 11.83 5.34 -16.14
C PRO A 45 12.85 4.89 -15.09
N TRP A 46 13.16 3.59 -15.05
CA TRP A 46 14.12 3.04 -14.10
C TRP A 46 15.51 3.64 -14.23
N ILE A 47 15.96 3.93 -15.47
CA ILE A 47 17.32 4.40 -15.75
C ILE A 47 17.40 5.90 -16.04
N ASN A 48 16.25 6.61 -16.09
CA ASN A 48 16.21 8.02 -16.48
C ASN A 48 16.56 9.00 -15.35
N PHE A 49 16.28 8.66 -14.09
CA PHE A 49 16.63 9.46 -12.92
C PHE A 49 17.07 8.51 -11.81
N THR A 50 18.38 8.29 -11.68
CA THR A 50 18.94 7.28 -10.77
C THR A 50 19.11 7.79 -9.33
N HIS A 51 19.37 6.86 -8.42
CA HIS A 51 19.74 7.17 -7.03
C HIS A 51 20.96 8.10 -6.92
N GLU A 52 21.98 7.92 -7.78
CA GLU A 52 23.15 8.80 -7.83
C GLU A 52 22.78 10.21 -8.28
N GLU A 53 21.91 10.32 -9.30
CA GLU A 53 21.43 11.61 -9.77
C GLU A 53 20.62 12.35 -8.72
N ALA A 54 19.88 11.63 -7.86
CA ALA A 54 19.09 12.21 -6.78
C ALA A 54 19.90 13.09 -5.81
N THR A 55 21.22 12.89 -5.74
CA THR A 55 22.12 13.73 -4.95
C THR A 55 22.22 15.16 -5.48
N TRP A 56 22.16 15.36 -6.80
CA TRP A 56 22.46 16.63 -7.46
C TRP A 56 21.34 17.16 -8.37
N ARG A 57 20.36 16.33 -8.72
CA ARG A 57 19.20 16.67 -9.56
C ARG A 57 17.95 16.83 -8.70
N THR A 58 17.14 17.85 -9.00
CA THR A 58 15.89 18.16 -8.30
C THR A 58 14.71 17.40 -8.90
N TYR A 59 13.74 17.06 -8.06
CA TYR A 59 12.49 16.43 -8.46
C TYR A 59 11.46 17.47 -8.93
N ARG A 60 10.56 17.05 -9.83
CA ARG A 60 9.47 17.88 -10.35
C ARG A 60 8.20 17.72 -9.55
N TRP A 61 7.86 16.48 -9.20
CA TRP A 61 6.51 16.12 -8.75
C TRP A 61 6.44 15.92 -7.23
N GLY A 62 7.52 15.51 -6.59
CA GLY A 62 7.59 15.29 -5.13
C GLY A 62 8.97 15.57 -4.56
N GLU A 63 9.28 14.98 -3.42
CA GLU A 63 10.59 14.93 -2.77
C GLU A 63 10.71 13.60 -2.01
N ASP A 64 11.94 13.13 -1.80
CA ASP A 64 12.25 12.01 -0.89
C ASP A 64 13.14 12.46 0.27
N GLY A 65 13.18 11.66 1.33
CA GLY A 65 14.08 11.91 2.44
C GLY A 65 13.97 10.87 3.55
N LEU A 66 15.11 10.53 4.17
CA LEU A 66 15.21 9.50 5.20
C LEU A 66 14.34 9.83 6.43
N LEU A 67 13.30 9.01 6.64
CA LEU A 67 12.35 9.11 7.76
C LEU A 67 11.76 10.51 7.96
N GLY A 68 11.53 11.22 6.85
CA GLY A 68 11.19 12.64 6.85
C GLY A 68 9.70 12.97 6.94
N ILE A 69 9.42 14.24 7.21
CA ILE A 69 8.08 14.83 7.20
C ILE A 69 7.99 16.01 6.24
N CYS A 70 6.80 16.31 5.74
CA CYS A 70 6.53 17.57 5.05
C CYS A 70 5.10 18.05 5.33
N ASP A 71 4.79 19.28 4.91
CA ASP A 71 3.40 19.71 4.92
C ASP A 71 2.60 18.95 3.86
N ARG A 72 1.27 18.92 3.98
CA ARG A 72 0.36 18.15 3.12
C ARG A 72 0.38 18.52 1.64
N GLN A 73 1.12 19.58 1.26
CA GLN A 73 1.34 19.98 -0.13
C GLN A 73 2.81 19.83 -0.57
N CYS A 74 3.65 19.20 0.25
CA CYS A 74 5.08 18.99 0.03
C CYS A 74 5.78 20.29 -0.43
N ARG A 75 5.61 21.36 0.36
CA ARG A 75 6.26 22.66 0.13
C ARG A 75 7.52 22.75 0.96
N LEU A 76 7.42 22.61 2.29
CA LEU A 76 8.56 22.55 3.20
C LEU A 76 8.75 21.13 3.71
N CYS A 77 9.96 20.63 3.56
CA CYS A 77 10.36 19.26 3.84
C CYS A 77 11.41 19.25 4.96
N PHE A 78 11.43 18.19 5.76
CA PHE A 78 12.44 17.90 6.76
C PHE A 78 12.81 16.42 6.72
N SER A 79 14.10 16.10 6.76
CA SER A 79 14.58 14.72 6.90
C SER A 79 15.97 14.67 7.55
N LEU A 80 16.41 13.45 7.87
CA LEU A 80 17.76 13.21 8.34
C LEU A 80 18.77 13.16 7.17
N ALA A 81 20.01 13.55 7.47
CA ALA A 81 21.17 13.25 6.65
C ALA A 81 22.35 12.85 7.55
N LEU A 82 23.05 11.78 7.19
CA LEU A 82 24.08 11.15 8.02
C LEU A 82 25.35 10.88 7.21
N TRP A 83 26.51 10.96 7.84
CA TRP A 83 27.75 10.45 7.29
C TRP A 83 28.64 9.88 8.39
N ASN A 84 29.05 8.62 8.24
CA ASN A 84 29.90 7.90 9.20
C ASN A 84 31.40 8.13 8.98
N GLY A 85 31.79 9.02 8.06
CA GLY A 85 33.19 9.27 7.68
C GLY A 85 33.77 8.33 6.63
N ASN A 86 33.05 7.24 6.30
CA ASN A 86 33.49 6.19 5.37
C ASN A 86 32.60 6.07 4.14
N ASP A 87 31.31 6.39 4.25
CA ASP A 87 30.33 6.22 3.19
C ASP A 87 30.65 7.15 1.99
N PRO A 88 30.59 6.68 0.73
CA PRO A 88 30.90 7.51 -0.44
C PRO A 88 29.84 8.58 -0.72
N ILE A 89 28.71 8.54 -0.03
CA ILE A 89 27.62 9.50 -0.18
C ILE A 89 27.14 10.02 1.17
N LEU A 90 26.54 11.21 1.15
CA LEU A 90 25.77 11.68 2.30
C LEU A 90 24.46 10.89 2.33
N LYS A 91 24.20 10.14 3.40
CA LYS A 91 23.00 9.30 3.53
C LYS A 91 21.78 10.17 3.84
N GLU A 92 21.17 10.71 2.79
CA GLU A 92 19.95 11.53 2.84
C GLU A 92 18.67 10.74 2.51
N ARG A 93 18.83 9.57 1.89
CA ARG A 93 17.75 8.74 1.33
C ARG A 93 18.15 7.27 1.35
N LEU A 94 17.15 6.40 1.25
CA LEU A 94 17.33 4.95 1.21
C LEU A 94 17.83 4.50 -0.16
N PHE A 95 18.83 3.63 -0.15
CA PHE A 95 19.34 2.94 -1.34
C PHE A 95 18.60 1.62 -1.61
N GLY A 96 18.57 1.22 -2.87
CA GLY A 96 18.13 -0.11 -3.29
C GLY A 96 18.29 -0.29 -4.80
N LEU A 97 17.79 -1.41 -5.29
CA LEU A 97 17.89 -1.82 -6.69
C LEU A 97 16.63 -1.42 -7.45
N THR A 98 16.81 -0.92 -8.67
CA THR A 98 15.71 -0.75 -9.64
C THR A 98 15.24 -2.11 -10.18
N GLY A 99 14.07 -2.14 -10.81
CA GLY A 99 13.52 -3.36 -11.42
C GLY A 99 14.51 -4.13 -12.30
N PRO A 100 15.30 -3.48 -13.18
CA PRO A 100 16.33 -4.15 -13.98
C PRO A 100 17.61 -4.57 -13.23
N GLU A 101 17.86 -4.03 -12.02
CA GLU A 101 19.08 -4.31 -11.24
C GLU A 101 18.92 -5.52 -10.31
N GLY A 102 17.73 -5.77 -9.76
CA GLY A 102 17.46 -6.93 -8.93
C GLY A 102 17.24 -8.21 -9.75
N ASN A 103 17.64 -9.35 -9.20
CA ASN A 103 17.34 -10.65 -9.82
C ASN A 103 15.84 -10.94 -9.80
N HIS A 104 15.11 -10.42 -8.80
CA HIS A 104 13.65 -10.51 -8.72
C HIS A 104 12.94 -9.18 -9.00
N GLY A 105 13.57 -8.01 -8.82
CA GLY A 105 12.98 -6.73 -9.23
C GLY A 105 13.44 -5.58 -8.35
N GLU A 106 12.54 -4.63 -8.07
CA GLU A 106 12.80 -3.54 -7.14
C GLU A 106 13.09 -4.06 -5.73
N ASP A 107 14.09 -3.52 -5.06
CA ASP A 107 14.49 -4.10 -3.77
C ASP A 107 15.23 -3.08 -2.90
N VAL A 108 14.63 -2.68 -1.78
CA VAL A 108 15.25 -1.73 -0.85
C VAL A 108 16.35 -2.43 -0.05
N LYS A 109 17.59 -1.94 -0.15
CA LYS A 109 18.75 -2.59 0.48
C LYS A 109 19.12 -1.98 1.81
N GLU A 110 18.14 -1.51 2.57
CA GLU A 110 18.32 -0.73 3.79
C GLU A 110 17.52 -1.32 4.95
N ALA A 111 17.95 -1.07 6.19
CA ALA A 111 17.24 -1.55 7.38
C ALA A 111 16.61 -0.38 8.14
N TYR A 112 15.28 -0.22 7.97
CA TYR A 112 14.48 0.83 8.58
C TYR A 112 13.11 0.30 9.03
N TYR A 113 12.52 0.92 10.05
CA TYR A 113 11.33 0.41 10.72
C TYR A 113 10.40 1.53 11.19
N TYR A 114 9.10 1.35 10.93
CA TYR A 114 8.04 2.21 11.43
C TYR A 114 7.55 1.65 12.77
N LEU A 115 7.80 2.38 13.86
CA LEU A 115 7.59 1.88 15.22
C LEU A 115 6.31 2.38 15.85
N ASP A 116 5.93 3.63 15.55
CA ASP A 116 4.72 4.23 16.11
C ASP A 116 4.21 5.42 15.27
N SER A 117 2.90 5.62 15.29
CA SER A 117 2.26 6.83 14.78
C SER A 117 0.84 6.95 15.34
N THR A 118 0.43 8.15 15.69
CA THR A 118 -1.00 8.48 15.88
C THR A 118 -1.63 8.95 14.56
N PRO A 119 -2.96 8.81 14.36
CA PRO A 119 -3.61 9.16 13.09
C PRO A 119 -3.59 10.66 12.74
N SER A 120 -3.48 11.55 13.74
CA SER A 120 -3.20 12.99 13.55
C SER A 120 -1.71 13.31 13.37
N HIS A 121 -0.85 12.27 13.44
CA HIS A 121 0.61 12.39 13.48
C HIS A 121 1.07 13.34 14.60
N SER A 122 0.32 13.39 15.71
CA SER A 122 0.68 14.11 16.94
C SER A 122 1.90 13.49 17.62
N TYR A 123 2.13 12.19 17.38
CA TYR A 123 3.35 11.46 17.68
C TYR A 123 3.73 10.56 16.50
N LEU A 124 5.04 10.47 16.23
CA LEU A 124 5.64 9.61 15.21
C LEU A 124 6.94 9.03 15.77
N LYS A 125 7.24 7.76 15.48
CA LYS A 125 8.50 7.11 15.82
C LYS A 125 8.95 6.14 14.74
N ALA A 126 10.20 6.26 14.32
CA ALA A 126 10.85 5.34 13.37
C ALA A 126 12.32 5.12 13.71
N LEU A 127 12.91 4.07 13.14
CA LEU A 127 14.29 3.65 13.36
C LEU A 127 14.99 3.37 12.03
N TYR A 128 16.24 3.82 11.90
CA TYR A 128 17.16 3.45 10.81
C TYR A 128 18.44 2.84 11.38
N LYS A 129 18.92 1.75 10.76
CA LYS A 129 20.16 1.06 11.11
C LYS A 129 21.28 1.56 10.18
N TYR A 130 22.22 2.37 10.68
CA TYR A 130 23.29 2.95 9.86
C TYR A 130 24.67 2.35 10.19
N PRO A 131 25.30 1.57 9.29
CA PRO A 131 26.61 0.96 9.54
C PRO A 131 27.73 1.95 9.88
N HIS A 132 28.73 1.53 10.65
CA HIS A 132 29.97 2.30 10.84
C HIS A 132 30.89 2.25 9.61
N ALA A 133 30.89 1.09 8.91
CA ALA A 133 31.69 0.88 7.72
C ALA A 133 31.06 1.57 6.49
N GLU A 134 31.82 1.65 5.40
CA GLU A 134 31.28 2.01 4.09
C GLU A 134 30.07 1.12 3.76
N PHE A 135 28.98 1.73 3.30
CA PHE A 135 27.80 0.97 2.91
C PHE A 135 28.07 0.21 1.60
N PRO A 136 27.68 -1.07 1.48
CA PRO A 136 28.17 -1.96 0.44
C PRO A 136 27.42 -1.82 -0.90
N TYR A 137 27.25 -0.60 -1.43
CA TYR A 137 26.45 -0.30 -2.64
C TYR A 137 26.85 -1.16 -3.85
N ALA A 138 28.15 -1.18 -4.17
CA ALA A 138 28.66 -1.92 -5.32
C ALA A 138 28.51 -3.44 -5.14
N HIS A 139 28.78 -3.96 -3.95
CA HIS A 139 28.64 -5.38 -3.66
C HIS A 139 27.18 -5.85 -3.79
N LEU A 140 26.23 -5.07 -3.27
CA LEU A 140 24.80 -5.36 -3.40
C LEU A 140 24.35 -5.39 -4.86
N ARG A 141 24.76 -4.41 -5.68
CA ARG A 141 24.46 -4.40 -7.11
C ARG A 141 25.10 -5.56 -7.86
N GLU A 142 26.40 -5.77 -7.66
CA GLU A 142 27.16 -6.78 -8.40
C GLU A 142 26.69 -8.19 -8.09
N GLU A 143 26.41 -8.50 -6.83
CA GLU A 143 25.98 -9.84 -6.43
C GLU A 143 24.56 -10.13 -6.92
N ASN A 144 23.62 -9.21 -6.77
CA ASN A 144 22.25 -9.39 -7.31
C ASN A 144 22.25 -9.49 -8.84
N ALA A 145 23.07 -8.70 -9.53
CA ALA A 145 23.20 -8.80 -11.00
C ALA A 145 23.83 -10.12 -11.48
N ARG A 146 24.62 -10.80 -10.65
CA ARG A 146 25.18 -12.14 -10.98
C ARG A 146 24.18 -13.27 -10.74
N ARG A 147 23.24 -13.07 -9.82
CA ARG A 147 22.25 -14.09 -9.46
C ARG A 147 21.22 -14.27 -10.55
N SER A 148 20.83 -15.52 -10.73
CA SER A 148 19.68 -15.88 -11.54
C SER A 148 18.38 -15.74 -10.74
N ARG A 149 17.24 -15.82 -11.43
CA ARG A 149 15.91 -15.93 -10.80
C ARG A 149 15.70 -17.23 -10.01
N ASN A 150 16.60 -18.21 -10.11
CA ASN A 150 16.53 -19.43 -9.29
C ASN A 150 17.24 -19.27 -7.94
N GLU A 151 17.89 -18.13 -7.71
CA GLU A 151 18.60 -17.82 -6.49
C GLU A 151 17.82 -16.77 -5.70
N PRO A 152 17.84 -16.81 -4.35
CA PRO A 152 17.21 -15.79 -3.53
C PRO A 152 17.91 -14.44 -3.71
N GLU A 153 17.24 -13.36 -3.35
CA GLU A 153 17.81 -12.02 -3.31
C GLU A 153 19.02 -11.95 -2.35
N PHE A 154 19.97 -11.07 -2.66
CA PHE A 154 21.10 -10.79 -1.78
C PHE A 154 20.84 -9.51 -0.98
N GLU A 155 20.35 -9.69 0.25
CA GLU A 155 20.13 -8.62 1.22
C GLU A 155 21.36 -8.03 1.89
N LEU A 156 21.19 -6.81 2.42
CA LEU A 156 22.18 -6.10 3.24
C LEU A 156 22.69 -6.96 4.41
N THR A 157 21.82 -7.72 5.06
CA THR A 157 22.19 -8.60 6.19
C THR A 157 23.14 -9.73 5.76
N HIS A 158 23.07 -10.21 4.51
CA HIS A 158 23.97 -11.23 3.99
C HIS A 158 25.40 -10.73 3.75
N THR A 159 25.60 -9.42 3.65
CA THR A 159 26.95 -8.83 3.51
C THR A 159 27.80 -9.00 4.78
N GLY A 160 27.16 -9.34 5.91
CA GLY A 160 27.79 -9.43 7.22
C GLY A 160 28.05 -8.08 7.88
N ILE A 161 27.56 -6.97 7.31
CA ILE A 161 27.85 -5.61 7.80
C ILE A 161 27.39 -5.37 9.25
N PHE A 162 26.41 -6.15 9.73
CA PHE A 162 25.90 -6.07 11.10
C PHE A 162 26.46 -7.12 12.07
N ASN A 163 27.22 -8.12 11.59
CA ASN A 163 27.60 -9.30 12.39
C ASN A 163 28.42 -8.98 13.64
N GLU A 164 29.17 -7.87 13.62
CA GLU A 164 30.00 -7.43 14.75
C GLU A 164 29.35 -6.29 15.56
N GLY A 165 28.06 -6.04 15.36
CA GLY A 165 27.31 -5.00 16.08
C GLY A 165 27.74 -3.57 15.73
N ARG A 166 28.56 -3.36 14.70
CA ARG A 166 29.15 -2.05 14.35
C ARG A 166 28.23 -1.18 13.49
N TYR A 167 27.19 -0.64 14.13
CA TYR A 167 26.25 0.27 13.50
C TYR A 167 25.66 1.25 14.53
N PHE A 168 25.10 2.34 14.03
CA PHE A 168 24.26 3.26 14.76
C PHE A 168 22.79 2.85 14.64
N ASP A 169 22.08 2.75 15.76
CA ASP A 169 20.63 2.90 15.76
C ASP A 169 20.31 4.39 15.71
N VAL A 170 19.62 4.85 14.67
CA VAL A 170 19.17 6.22 14.50
C VAL A 170 17.65 6.25 14.68
N GLN A 171 17.19 6.53 15.91
CA GLN A 171 15.78 6.64 16.22
C GLN A 171 15.33 8.09 16.07
N ILE A 172 14.28 8.32 15.30
CA ILE A 172 13.65 9.64 15.16
C ILE A 172 12.24 9.63 15.74
N GLU A 173 11.94 10.67 16.49
CA GLU A 173 10.62 10.91 17.08
C GLU A 173 10.17 12.34 16.79
N TYR A 174 8.88 12.48 16.47
CA TYR A 174 8.22 13.78 16.32
C TYR A 174 7.09 13.88 17.34
N ALA A 175 6.98 15.02 18.01
CA ALA A 175 5.88 15.32 18.92
C ALA A 175 5.31 16.71 18.60
N LYS A 176 3.99 16.79 18.41
CA LYS A 176 3.33 18.07 18.14
C LYS A 176 2.83 18.71 19.42
N ALA A 177 3.29 19.92 19.72
CA ALA A 177 2.69 20.75 20.76
C ALA A 177 1.37 21.38 20.28
N ALA A 178 1.32 21.74 18.99
CA ALA A 178 0.14 22.25 18.27
C ALA A 178 0.21 21.82 16.79
N ASP A 179 -0.79 22.18 15.99
CA ASP A 179 -0.86 21.82 14.56
C ASP A 179 0.31 22.36 13.71
N ASP A 180 0.87 23.51 14.08
CA ASP A 180 2.03 24.15 13.44
C ASP A 180 3.25 24.27 14.38
N ASP A 181 3.34 23.44 15.43
CA ASP A 181 4.46 23.40 16.38
C ASP A 181 4.94 21.96 16.61
N ILE A 182 6.09 21.64 16.01
CA ILE A 182 6.64 20.28 15.89
C ILE A 182 8.00 20.23 16.59
N LEU A 183 8.09 19.35 17.59
CA LEU A 183 9.32 19.02 18.28
C LEU A 183 9.90 17.77 17.64
N ILE A 184 11.23 17.75 17.48
CA ILE A 184 11.96 16.69 16.82
C ILE A 184 13.06 16.22 17.78
N ARG A 185 13.07 14.91 18.04
CA ARG A 185 14.08 14.25 18.86
C ARG A 185 14.73 13.15 18.02
N THR A 186 16.05 13.20 17.89
CA THR A 186 16.82 12.11 17.27
C THR A 186 17.75 11.53 18.32
N THR A 187 17.55 10.26 18.64
CA THR A 187 18.41 9.50 19.55
C THR A 187 19.30 8.59 18.72
N ILE A 188 20.62 8.75 18.84
CA ILE A 188 21.59 7.95 18.11
C ILE A 188 22.40 7.13 19.10
N SER A 189 22.34 5.81 18.94
CA SER A 189 23.04 4.85 19.79
C SER A 189 24.11 4.12 19.00
N ASN A 190 25.36 4.18 19.47
CA ASN A 190 26.45 3.36 18.94
C ASN A 190 26.30 1.94 19.50
N ARG A 191 25.97 0.96 18.65
CA ARG A 191 25.87 -0.46 19.05
C ARG A 191 27.21 -1.20 19.01
N GLY A 192 28.22 -0.58 18.42
CA GLY A 192 29.55 -1.15 18.26
C GLY A 192 30.35 -1.14 19.57
N SER A 193 31.41 -1.94 19.57
CA SER A 193 32.37 -2.04 20.66
C SER A 193 33.44 -0.96 20.67
N GLU A 194 33.43 -0.05 19.69
CA GLU A 194 34.43 1.00 19.50
C GLU A 194 33.76 2.35 19.30
N ALA A 195 34.49 3.43 19.62
CA ALA A 195 34.04 4.77 19.34
C ALA A 195 33.97 5.01 17.82
N ALA A 196 32.94 5.71 17.35
CA ALA A 196 32.71 5.91 15.92
C ALA A 196 32.33 7.37 15.62
N PRO A 197 32.95 8.00 14.60
CA PRO A 197 32.62 9.36 14.19
C PRO A 197 31.27 9.40 13.47
N LEU A 198 30.53 10.48 13.69
CA LEU A 198 29.26 10.73 13.03
C LEU A 198 29.12 12.21 12.69
N HIS A 199 28.77 12.48 11.44
CA HIS A 199 28.22 13.74 11.00
C HIS A 199 26.71 13.62 10.91
N PHE A 200 25.99 14.47 11.62
CA PHE A 200 24.53 14.53 11.62
C PHE A 200 24.09 15.88 11.05
N LEU A 201 23.30 15.84 9.98
CA LEU A 201 22.87 17.01 9.20
C LEU A 201 21.34 17.03 8.99
N PRO A 202 20.53 17.14 10.06
CA PRO A 202 19.09 17.34 9.91
C PRO A 202 18.83 18.55 9.02
N SER A 203 18.05 18.33 7.97
CA SER A 203 17.95 19.22 6.82
C SER A 203 16.52 19.67 6.58
N TRP A 204 16.35 20.95 6.26
CA TRP A 204 15.11 21.54 5.76
C TRP A 204 15.29 22.03 4.33
N TRP A 205 14.28 21.82 3.49
CA TRP A 205 14.29 22.37 2.14
C TRP A 205 12.90 22.61 1.60
N TYR A 206 12.82 23.55 0.66
CA TYR A 206 11.63 23.73 -0.15
C TYR A 206 11.68 22.84 -1.39
N ARG A 207 10.58 22.13 -1.70
CA ARG A 207 10.43 21.42 -2.98
C ARG A 207 10.57 22.42 -4.12
N ASN A 208 11.39 22.08 -5.11
CA ASN A 208 11.64 23.01 -6.21
C ASN A 208 10.41 23.11 -7.13
N THR A 209 9.65 24.21 -7.01
CA THR A 209 8.54 24.56 -7.91
C THR A 209 8.79 25.83 -8.72
N TRP A 210 9.93 26.49 -8.51
CA TRP A 210 10.30 27.72 -9.21
C TRP A 210 11.17 27.48 -10.44
N GLY A 211 11.86 26.33 -10.52
CA GLY A 211 12.79 25.97 -11.60
C GLY A 211 12.14 25.38 -12.85
N TRP A 212 10.82 25.13 -12.83
CA TRP A 212 10.11 24.34 -13.85
C TRP A 212 9.24 25.15 -14.82
N GLY A 213 9.49 26.46 -14.95
CA GLY A 213 8.70 27.32 -15.87
C GLY A 213 7.32 27.69 -15.32
N PRO A 214 6.35 28.08 -16.18
CA PRO A 214 5.03 28.55 -15.75
C PRO A 214 4.08 27.40 -15.38
N ILE A 215 4.34 26.76 -14.24
CA ILE A 215 3.50 25.69 -13.68
C ILE A 215 2.47 26.24 -12.67
N LEU A 216 1.38 25.51 -12.45
CA LEU A 216 0.28 25.91 -11.56
C LEU A 216 0.71 26.16 -10.09
N ASP A 217 1.73 25.45 -9.61
CA ASP A 217 2.26 25.55 -8.25
C ASP A 217 3.54 26.40 -8.13
N ARG A 218 3.88 27.16 -9.18
CA ARG A 218 4.98 28.12 -9.12
C ARG A 218 4.63 29.25 -8.16
N PRO A 219 5.46 29.53 -7.14
CA PRO A 219 5.22 30.65 -6.24
C PRO A 219 5.57 31.98 -6.93
N ASN A 220 4.87 33.05 -6.55
CA ASN A 220 5.20 34.40 -7.04
C ASN A 220 6.55 34.88 -6.48
N GLN A 221 6.88 34.46 -5.25
CA GLN A 221 8.15 34.69 -4.60
C GLN A 221 8.87 33.38 -4.34
N LYS A 222 10.14 33.29 -4.74
CA LYS A 222 10.99 32.13 -4.41
C LYS A 222 11.03 32.00 -2.87
N PRO A 223 10.74 30.81 -2.31
CA PRO A 223 10.76 30.62 -0.87
C PRO A 223 12.20 30.73 -0.36
N SER A 224 12.36 30.90 0.96
CA SER A 224 13.69 31.09 1.54
C SER A 224 13.80 30.52 2.94
N LEU A 225 14.95 29.91 3.22
CA LEU A 225 15.49 29.67 4.54
C LEU A 225 16.54 30.75 4.79
N SER A 226 16.53 31.39 5.96
CA SER A 226 17.48 32.44 6.31
C SER A 226 17.82 32.40 7.79
N GLN A 227 19.08 32.66 8.14
CA GLN A 227 19.52 32.66 9.53
C GLN A 227 19.02 33.92 10.26
N ALA A 228 18.37 33.72 11.41
CA ALA A 228 17.99 34.80 12.32
C ALA A 228 19.00 34.97 13.46
N SER A 229 19.54 33.85 13.98
CA SER A 229 20.58 33.78 15.00
C SER A 229 21.41 32.49 14.85
N GLU A 230 22.39 32.27 15.72
CA GLU A 230 23.26 31.08 15.67
C GLU A 230 22.47 29.75 15.78
N ASP A 231 21.34 29.77 16.47
CA ASP A 231 20.47 28.62 16.77
C ASP A 231 19.13 28.61 16.00
N GLN A 232 18.87 29.64 15.16
CA GLN A 232 17.54 29.86 14.57
C GLN A 232 17.57 30.21 13.09
N LEU A 233 16.67 29.57 12.33
CA LEU A 233 16.33 29.94 10.96
C LEU A 233 14.88 30.42 10.84
N ILE A 234 14.62 31.27 9.86
CA ILE A 234 13.28 31.60 9.37
C ILE A 234 13.08 30.94 8.01
N ALA A 235 12.03 30.14 7.90
CA ALA A 235 11.55 29.53 6.68
C ALA A 235 10.32 30.31 6.18
N SER A 236 10.40 30.93 5.01
CA SER A 236 9.35 31.78 4.45
C SER A 236 8.84 31.23 3.12
N HIS A 237 7.51 31.13 3.02
CA HIS A 237 6.83 30.78 1.77
C HIS A 237 5.45 31.46 1.72
N GLU A 238 5.15 32.13 0.61
CA GLU A 238 3.97 33.02 0.44
C GLU A 238 2.62 32.45 0.92
N THR A 239 2.27 31.20 0.59
CA THR A 239 1.00 30.56 1.02
C THR A 239 1.12 29.64 2.24
N LEU A 240 2.34 29.21 2.60
CA LEU A 240 2.56 28.36 3.77
C LEU A 240 2.63 29.23 5.04
N GLY A 241 3.07 30.48 4.89
CA GLY A 241 3.44 31.36 5.99
C GLY A 241 4.88 31.16 6.41
N ASP A 242 5.26 31.84 7.48
CA ASP A 242 6.61 31.82 8.03
C ASP A 242 6.70 30.87 9.23
N PHE A 243 7.79 30.11 9.28
CA PHE A 243 8.13 29.20 10.36
C PHE A 243 9.50 29.54 10.92
N GLN A 244 9.65 29.41 12.23
CA GLN A 244 10.93 29.49 12.90
C GLN A 244 11.42 28.08 13.21
N LEU A 245 12.67 27.81 12.82
CA LEU A 245 13.36 26.54 13.02
C LEU A 245 14.43 26.74 14.10
N TYR A 246 14.48 25.84 15.07
CA TYR A 246 15.39 25.88 16.20
C TYR A 246 16.26 24.63 16.24
N THR A 247 17.52 24.81 16.62
CA THR A 247 18.43 23.71 17.00
C THR A 247 18.94 23.94 18.42
N ASP A 248 18.96 22.88 19.22
CA ASP A 248 19.62 22.92 20.52
C ASP A 248 21.14 22.75 20.37
N VAL A 249 21.87 22.99 21.46
CA VAL A 249 23.28 22.59 21.53
C VAL A 249 23.41 21.08 21.34
N GLY A 250 24.47 20.67 20.65
CA GLY A 250 24.82 19.26 20.51
C GLY A 250 25.27 18.65 21.85
N PRO A 251 25.52 17.33 21.87
CA PRO A 251 25.97 16.63 23.07
C PRO A 251 27.30 17.14 23.64
N ASP A 252 28.12 17.81 22.81
CA ASP A 252 29.37 18.45 23.21
C ASP A 252 29.19 19.88 23.79
N GLY A 253 27.95 20.32 23.95
CA GLY A 253 27.58 21.64 24.46
C GLY A 253 27.78 22.79 23.47
N LYS A 254 27.99 22.50 22.18
CA LYS A 254 28.18 23.52 21.13
C LYS A 254 26.98 23.62 20.20
N LEU A 255 26.72 24.81 19.69
CA LEU A 255 25.76 24.99 18.60
C LEU A 255 26.31 24.41 17.28
N PRO A 256 25.44 23.85 16.43
CA PRO A 256 25.85 23.35 15.13
C PRO A 256 26.23 24.49 14.18
N GLN A 257 27.01 24.16 13.15
CA GLN A 257 27.19 25.07 12.02
C GLN A 257 25.98 24.97 11.09
N TRP A 258 25.33 26.09 10.78
CA TRP A 258 24.33 26.12 9.71
C TRP A 258 24.98 26.14 8.33
N LEU A 259 24.57 25.21 7.47
CA LEU A 259 24.94 25.15 6.06
C LEU A 259 23.74 25.56 5.21
N PHE A 260 23.98 26.30 4.13
CA PHE A 260 22.94 26.78 3.21
C PHE A 260 23.28 26.42 1.77
N THR A 261 22.24 26.13 0.99
CA THR A 261 22.33 25.90 -0.45
C THR A 261 20.97 26.15 -1.13
N GLU A 262 20.93 26.03 -2.45
CA GLU A 262 19.69 26.00 -3.22
C GLU A 262 19.27 24.55 -3.51
N ASN A 263 17.99 24.22 -3.34
CA ASN A 263 17.42 22.98 -3.88
C ASN A 263 17.21 23.15 -5.40
N GLU A 264 18.32 23.28 -6.13
CA GLU A 264 18.38 23.46 -7.58
C GLU A 264 19.32 22.41 -8.18
N THR A 265 19.00 21.94 -9.40
CA THR A 265 19.83 20.94 -10.08
C THR A 265 21.22 21.50 -10.36
N ASN A 266 22.26 20.75 -10.01
CA ASN A 266 23.64 21.13 -10.26
C ASN A 266 24.06 20.83 -11.71
N THR A 267 23.80 21.74 -12.65
CA THR A 267 24.26 21.63 -14.05
C THR A 267 25.77 21.75 -14.22
N TRP A 268 26.46 22.39 -13.27
CA TRP A 268 27.89 22.68 -13.37
C TRP A 268 28.76 21.44 -13.18
N ARG A 269 28.16 20.31 -12.78
CA ARG A 269 28.84 19.02 -12.70
C ARG A 269 29.38 18.56 -14.07
N PHE A 270 28.88 19.13 -15.17
CA PHE A 270 29.34 18.89 -16.54
C PHE A 270 30.39 19.90 -17.04
N ASP A 271 30.67 20.97 -16.27
CA ASP A 271 31.67 21.99 -16.58
C ASP A 271 33.05 21.67 -15.95
N ASP A 272 34.10 22.42 -16.31
CA ASP A 272 35.46 22.23 -15.78
C ASP A 272 35.47 22.21 -14.24
N PRO A 273 36.00 21.15 -13.58
CA PRO A 273 36.07 21.04 -12.12
C PRO A 273 36.74 22.22 -11.41
N ASN A 274 37.60 22.98 -12.10
CA ASN A 274 38.30 24.15 -11.57
C ASN A 274 37.46 25.44 -11.62
N SER A 275 36.27 25.41 -12.22
CA SER A 275 35.36 26.55 -12.27
C SER A 275 34.66 26.75 -10.92
N ARG A 276 34.44 28.01 -10.54
CA ARG A 276 33.66 28.36 -9.35
C ARG A 276 32.21 27.86 -9.53
N ARG A 277 31.79 26.90 -8.70
CA ARG A 277 30.45 26.29 -8.77
C ARG A 277 29.42 27.11 -7.97
N PRO A 278 28.16 27.23 -8.43
CA PRO A 278 27.08 27.73 -7.59
C PRO A 278 26.75 26.72 -6.47
N SER A 279 26.06 27.19 -5.43
CA SER A 279 25.56 26.34 -4.36
C SER A 279 24.24 25.70 -4.78
N CYS A 280 24.29 24.41 -5.11
CA CYS A 280 23.17 23.61 -5.61
C CYS A 280 22.81 22.45 -4.65
N LYS A 281 21.83 21.62 -5.02
CA LYS A 281 21.24 20.58 -4.16
C LYS A 281 22.27 19.67 -3.47
N ASP A 282 23.37 19.36 -4.15
CA ASP A 282 24.47 18.50 -3.70
C ASP A 282 25.55 19.19 -2.85
N ALA A 283 25.43 20.50 -2.57
CA ALA A 283 26.46 21.26 -1.87
C ALA A 283 26.87 20.66 -0.52
N PHE A 284 25.93 20.08 0.25
CA PHE A 284 26.25 19.45 1.54
C PHE A 284 27.05 18.17 1.36
N HIS A 285 26.74 17.37 0.34
CA HIS A 285 27.51 16.19 -0.01
C HIS A 285 28.94 16.59 -0.44
N LEU A 286 29.07 17.55 -1.35
CA LEU A 286 30.37 18.05 -1.83
C LEU A 286 31.23 18.64 -0.69
N ALA A 287 30.61 19.37 0.25
CA ALA A 287 31.34 19.99 1.35
C ALA A 287 31.75 18.99 2.44
N VAL A 288 30.86 18.08 2.83
CA VAL A 288 31.06 17.20 3.99
C VAL A 288 31.78 15.92 3.61
N VAL A 289 31.40 15.29 2.50
CA VAL A 289 31.95 14.00 2.05
C VAL A 289 33.19 14.21 1.19
N ASP A 290 33.11 15.07 0.17
CA ASP A 290 34.24 15.30 -0.75
C ASP A 290 35.24 16.36 -0.24
N GLY A 291 34.87 17.13 0.79
CA GLY A 291 35.73 18.17 1.37
C GLY A 291 35.95 19.38 0.45
N ILE A 292 35.07 19.63 -0.52
CA ILE A 292 35.21 20.73 -1.47
C ILE A 292 34.81 22.05 -0.83
N GLU A 293 35.74 22.98 -0.73
CA GLU A 293 35.49 24.31 -0.19
C GLU A 293 34.70 25.21 -1.18
N GLY A 294 33.90 26.13 -0.63
CA GLY A 294 33.23 27.18 -1.41
C GLY A 294 31.98 26.74 -2.20
N VAL A 295 31.51 25.50 -2.00
CA VAL A 295 30.28 24.96 -2.64
C VAL A 295 29.01 25.25 -1.85
N ILE A 296 29.11 25.53 -0.55
CA ILE A 296 28.00 26.03 0.27
C ILE A 296 27.75 27.51 0.01
N ASN A 297 26.52 27.97 0.22
CA ASN A 297 26.19 29.38 0.09
C ASN A 297 26.86 30.17 1.23
N PRO A 298 27.77 31.12 0.93
CA PRO A 298 28.41 31.93 1.97
C PRO A 298 27.45 32.95 2.59
N GLN A 299 26.33 33.25 1.93
CA GLN A 299 25.26 34.01 2.53
C GLN A 299 24.40 33.07 3.38
N PRO A 300 23.98 33.47 4.58
CA PRO A 300 23.21 32.62 5.49
C PRO A 300 21.73 32.51 5.06
N THR A 301 21.52 32.12 3.81
CA THR A 301 20.21 31.98 3.18
C THR A 301 20.24 31.00 2.00
N GLY A 302 19.10 30.41 1.66
CA GLY A 302 18.95 29.56 0.48
C GLY A 302 17.55 28.94 0.44
N THR A 303 17.37 27.87 -0.31
CA THR A 303 16.13 27.06 -0.30
C THR A 303 16.31 25.70 0.36
N LYS A 304 17.54 25.34 0.74
CA LYS A 304 17.88 24.16 1.55
C LYS A 304 18.90 24.58 2.62
N ALA A 305 18.70 24.12 3.85
CA ALA A 305 19.60 24.39 4.98
C ALA A 305 19.75 23.15 5.88
N ALA A 306 20.91 22.97 6.50
CA ALA A 306 21.18 21.88 7.42
C ALA A 306 21.95 22.35 8.65
N ALA A 307 21.63 21.78 9.81
CA ALA A 307 22.42 21.98 11.03
C ALA A 307 23.50 20.90 11.11
N HIS A 308 24.76 21.27 10.97
CA HIS A 308 25.87 20.32 10.96
C HIS A 308 26.41 20.07 12.37
N PHE A 309 26.10 18.90 12.92
CA PHE A 309 26.70 18.37 14.13
C PHE A 309 27.81 17.37 13.76
N GLN A 310 28.91 17.44 14.51
CA GLN A 310 30.02 16.48 14.43
C GLN A 310 30.29 15.93 15.81
N TYR A 311 30.18 14.61 15.98
CA TYR A 311 30.38 13.97 17.27
C TYR A 311 31.03 12.60 17.08
N THR A 312 31.86 12.19 18.02
CA THR A 312 32.39 10.81 18.09
C THR A 312 31.69 10.12 19.24
N LEU A 313 30.86 9.14 18.93
CA LEU A 313 30.10 8.41 19.94
C LEU A 313 30.96 7.29 20.51
N GLU A 314 31.15 7.25 21.82
CA GLU A 314 31.82 6.15 22.51
C GLU A 314 31.05 4.83 22.33
N ALA A 315 31.73 3.71 22.56
CA ALA A 315 31.12 2.38 22.46
C ALA A 315 29.90 2.24 23.39
N GLY A 316 28.74 1.84 22.86
CA GLY A 316 27.49 1.73 23.64
C GLY A 316 26.84 3.07 24.02
N GLU A 317 27.45 4.21 23.68
CA GLU A 317 26.91 5.53 24.01
C GLU A 317 25.60 5.78 23.26
N SER A 318 24.68 6.49 23.92
CA SER A 318 23.45 7.00 23.30
C SER A 318 23.33 8.49 23.57
N ILE A 319 23.22 9.27 22.51
CA ILE A 319 23.11 10.73 22.54
C ILE A 319 21.81 11.19 21.91
N GLN A 320 21.38 12.41 22.25
CA GLN A 320 20.15 13.00 21.76
C GLN A 320 20.40 14.36 21.12
N PHE A 321 19.77 14.59 19.97
CA PHE A 321 19.66 15.89 19.32
C PHE A 321 18.21 16.39 19.40
N ARG A 322 18.03 17.67 19.69
CA ARG A 322 16.71 18.31 19.83
C ARG A 322 16.58 19.44 18.81
N LEU A 323 15.48 19.44 18.06
CA LEU A 323 15.11 20.50 17.11
C LEU A 323 13.62 20.83 17.27
N ARG A 324 13.21 22.02 16.81
CA ARG A 324 11.80 22.44 16.85
C ARG A 324 11.47 23.32 15.66
N MET A 325 10.26 23.17 15.12
CA MET A 325 9.70 24.06 14.10
C MET A 325 8.37 24.61 14.61
N SER A 326 8.20 25.93 14.61
CA SER A 326 6.97 26.57 15.07
C SER A 326 6.58 27.72 14.14
N ALA A 327 5.29 27.90 13.86
CA ALA A 327 4.84 29.06 13.08
C ALA A 327 5.13 30.38 13.82
N THR A 328 5.55 31.41 13.09
CA THR A 328 6.02 32.69 13.67
C THR A 328 4.96 33.48 14.44
N HIS A 329 3.67 33.18 14.21
CA HIS A 329 2.56 33.80 14.93
C HIS A 329 2.23 33.10 16.26
N SER A 330 2.89 31.98 16.57
CA SER A 330 2.70 31.21 17.80
C SER A 330 4.03 30.57 18.23
N LEU A 331 4.99 31.42 18.60
CA LEU A 331 6.31 30.97 19.03
C LEU A 331 6.30 30.46 20.48
N PRO A 332 7.10 29.43 20.80
CA PRO A 332 7.32 29.02 22.17
C PRO A 332 8.11 30.08 22.95
N ALA A 333 7.88 30.16 24.26
CA ALA A 333 8.67 31.03 25.14
C ALA A 333 10.12 30.55 25.29
N ASP A 334 10.30 29.22 25.33
CA ASP A 334 11.59 28.53 25.33
C ASP A 334 11.46 27.29 24.43
N ALA A 335 12.30 27.20 23.40
CA ALA A 335 12.23 26.13 22.41
C ALA A 335 12.56 24.75 23.01
N PHE A 336 13.47 24.70 24.00
CA PHE A 336 14.06 23.46 24.54
C PHE A 336 14.00 23.35 26.07
N GLY A 337 13.22 24.22 26.72
CA GLY A 337 12.93 24.15 28.14
C GLY A 337 12.06 22.96 28.55
N ALA A 338 11.58 22.95 29.79
CA ALA A 338 10.84 21.82 30.37
C ALA A 338 9.54 21.44 29.63
N ASP A 339 8.97 22.36 28.84
CA ASP A 339 7.78 22.07 28.03
C ASP A 339 8.10 21.17 26.82
N PHE A 340 9.36 21.11 26.36
CA PHE A 340 9.78 20.21 25.30
C PHE A 340 9.61 18.74 25.72
N ASP A 341 10.22 18.38 26.86
CA ASP A 341 10.17 17.01 27.38
C ASP A 341 8.74 16.65 27.81
N ARG A 342 8.01 17.57 28.46
CA ARG A 342 6.61 17.36 28.84
C ARG A 342 5.72 17.09 27.62
N THR A 343 5.96 17.78 26.50
CA THR A 343 5.19 17.55 25.26
C THR A 343 5.46 16.15 24.72
N PHE A 344 6.71 15.68 24.71
CA PHE A 344 7.04 14.31 24.33
C PHE A 344 6.36 13.29 25.24
N GLU A 345 6.50 13.44 26.57
CA GLU A 345 5.85 12.56 27.56
C GLU A 345 4.34 12.49 27.31
N GLN A 346 3.70 13.65 27.13
CA GLN A 346 2.27 13.73 26.86
C GLN A 346 1.87 13.05 25.54
N ARG A 347 2.60 13.29 24.45
CA ARG A 347 2.28 12.71 23.14
C ARG A 347 2.51 11.19 23.11
N ILE A 348 3.51 10.70 23.85
CA ILE A 348 3.75 9.26 24.04
C ILE A 348 2.63 8.62 24.86
N GLU A 349 2.25 9.22 26.00
CA GLU A 349 1.15 8.72 26.82
C GLU A 349 -0.16 8.67 26.03
N GLU A 350 -0.46 9.71 25.25
CA GLU A 350 -1.63 9.73 24.38
C GLU A 350 -1.58 8.65 23.29
N ALA A 351 -0.41 8.41 22.68
CA ALA A 351 -0.20 7.35 21.70
C ALA A 351 -0.37 5.95 22.33
N ASP A 352 0.18 5.72 23.52
CA ASP A 352 0.02 4.47 24.28
C ASP A 352 -1.45 4.24 24.66
N CYS A 353 -2.13 5.26 25.18
CA CYS A 353 -3.56 5.19 25.48
C CYS A 353 -4.41 4.95 24.24
N TYR A 354 -4.05 5.56 23.10
CA TYR A 354 -4.74 5.37 21.83
C TYR A 354 -4.56 3.94 21.32
N ALA A 355 -3.32 3.45 21.22
CA ALA A 355 -3.00 2.09 20.78
C ALA A 355 -3.73 1.05 21.65
N LYS A 356 -3.67 1.21 22.98
CA LYS A 356 -4.40 0.35 23.93
C LYS A 356 -5.92 0.38 23.74
N SER A 357 -6.48 1.48 23.23
CA SER A 357 -7.91 1.59 22.95
C SER A 357 -8.36 0.84 21.68
N LEU A 358 -7.42 0.44 20.83
CA LEU A 358 -7.65 -0.38 19.63
C LEU A 358 -7.48 -1.89 19.90
N VAL A 359 -6.72 -2.24 20.95
CA VAL A 359 -6.48 -3.62 21.38
C VAL A 359 -7.80 -4.27 21.80
N SER A 360 -8.15 -5.34 21.11
CA SER A 360 -9.25 -6.21 21.53
C SER A 360 -8.81 -7.01 22.76
N PRO A 361 -9.67 -7.20 23.78
CA PRO A 361 -9.33 -8.05 24.91
C PRO A 361 -8.87 -9.43 24.41
N GLY A 362 -7.85 -10.01 25.05
CA GLY A 362 -7.36 -11.36 24.75
C GLY A 362 -6.16 -11.45 23.80
N LEU A 363 -5.66 -10.33 23.28
CA LEU A 363 -4.36 -10.31 22.58
C LEU A 363 -3.19 -10.50 23.57
N SER A 364 -2.17 -11.21 23.13
CA SER A 364 -0.87 -11.31 23.80
C SER A 364 -0.01 -10.06 23.55
N ALA A 365 1.05 -9.87 24.35
CA ALA A 365 1.95 -8.73 24.18
C ALA A 365 2.60 -8.68 22.79
N ASP A 366 2.95 -9.84 22.23
CA ASP A 366 3.51 -9.94 20.88
C ASP A 366 2.48 -9.52 19.81
N GLU A 367 1.23 -9.96 19.95
CA GLU A 367 0.15 -9.56 19.05
C GLU A 367 -0.20 -8.07 19.16
N GLU A 368 -0.16 -7.49 20.36
CA GLU A 368 -0.35 -6.05 20.58
C GLU A 368 0.74 -5.24 19.88
N GLN A 369 1.98 -5.72 19.87
CA GLN A 369 3.10 -5.09 19.20
C GLN A 369 3.01 -5.20 17.68
N ILE A 370 2.64 -6.37 17.16
CA ILE A 370 2.36 -6.56 15.72
C ILE A 370 1.26 -5.59 15.28
N LEU A 371 0.18 -5.47 16.05
CA LEU A 371 -0.90 -4.53 15.79
C LEU A 371 -0.40 -3.08 15.74
N ARG A 372 0.37 -2.65 16.74
CA ARG A 372 0.89 -1.27 16.81
C ARG A 372 1.80 -0.93 15.64
N GLN A 373 2.70 -1.84 15.24
CA GLN A 373 3.61 -1.61 14.11
C GLN A 373 2.88 -1.70 12.75
N ALA A 374 1.84 -2.53 12.62
CA ALA A 374 0.99 -2.55 11.42
C ALA A 374 0.24 -1.21 11.25
N ASP A 375 -0.34 -0.69 12.33
CA ASP A 375 -1.04 0.60 12.34
C ASP A 375 -0.06 1.76 12.08
N ALA A 376 1.15 1.71 12.68
CA ALA A 376 2.21 2.66 12.41
C ALA A 376 2.61 2.63 10.92
N GLY A 377 2.78 1.44 10.36
CA GLY A 377 3.09 1.24 8.94
C GLY A 377 2.10 1.95 8.03
N LEU A 378 0.80 1.71 8.19
CA LEU A 378 -0.26 2.39 7.43
C LEU A 378 -0.16 3.93 7.50
N LEU A 379 0.18 4.46 8.68
CA LEU A 379 0.25 5.89 8.89
C LEU A 379 1.54 6.50 8.32
N TRP A 380 2.66 5.80 8.40
CA TRP A 380 3.94 6.17 7.79
C TRP A 380 3.93 6.02 6.27
N THR A 381 3.14 5.09 5.71
CA THR A 381 2.97 4.89 4.26
C THR A 381 2.04 5.90 3.57
N LYS A 382 1.47 6.86 4.30
CA LYS A 382 0.79 8.02 3.71
C LYS A 382 1.82 8.89 2.97
N GLN A 383 1.59 9.16 1.68
CA GLN A 383 2.52 9.93 0.85
C GLN A 383 1.81 11.09 0.14
N PHE A 384 2.47 12.23 0.03
CA PHE A 384 2.09 13.26 -0.94
C PHE A 384 2.37 12.74 -2.34
N TYR A 385 1.31 12.50 -3.10
CA TYR A 385 1.41 12.05 -4.48
C TYR A 385 0.85 13.14 -5.40
N HIS A 386 1.73 13.68 -6.24
CA HIS A 386 1.39 14.67 -7.25
C HIS A 386 1.85 14.17 -8.60
N TYR A 387 0.94 14.10 -9.56
CA TYR A 387 1.25 13.76 -10.94
C TYR A 387 0.07 14.16 -11.80
N ALA A 388 0.31 15.05 -12.75
CA ALA A 388 -0.69 15.52 -13.71
C ALA A 388 -0.19 15.28 -15.13
N ILE A 389 -1.04 14.72 -15.98
CA ILE A 389 -0.73 14.53 -17.40
C ILE A 389 -1.20 15.78 -18.14
N ASP A 390 -0.26 16.62 -18.59
CA ASP A 390 -0.60 17.83 -19.31
C ASP A 390 -0.58 17.64 -20.84
N ASN A 391 -1.77 17.57 -21.45
CA ASN A 391 -1.93 17.52 -22.91
C ASN A 391 -1.94 18.92 -23.57
N SER A 392 -1.72 20.01 -22.83
CA SER A 392 -1.79 21.39 -23.34
C SER A 392 -0.79 21.68 -24.46
N SER A 393 0.37 21.02 -24.45
CA SER A 393 1.39 21.11 -25.50
C SER A 393 0.93 20.57 -26.87
N GLN A 394 -0.09 19.70 -26.91
CA GLN A 394 -0.72 19.25 -28.17
C GLN A 394 -1.74 20.26 -28.72
N ASN A 395 -2.21 21.23 -27.91
CA ASN A 395 -3.27 22.18 -28.29
C ASN A 395 -2.77 23.50 -28.90
N GLY A 396 -1.47 23.61 -29.21
CA GLY A 396 -0.94 24.64 -30.13
C GLY A 396 -1.06 26.11 -29.72
N ASN A 397 -1.39 26.43 -28.45
CA ASN A 397 -1.73 27.79 -28.01
C ASN A 397 -0.76 28.41 -26.98
N GLY A 398 0.45 27.88 -26.80
CA GLY A 398 1.46 28.47 -25.91
C GLY A 398 2.53 29.22 -26.69
N GLU A 399 2.63 30.55 -26.52
CA GLU A 399 3.82 31.31 -26.91
C GLU A 399 5.05 30.73 -26.21
N ALA A 400 6.11 30.48 -26.98
CA ALA A 400 7.37 29.92 -26.51
C ALA A 400 8.14 30.96 -25.68
N GLU A 401 7.75 31.17 -24.42
CA GLU A 401 8.62 31.81 -23.43
C GLU A 401 9.46 30.74 -22.72
N SER A 402 10.79 30.90 -22.84
CA SER A 402 11.88 30.10 -22.27
C SER A 402 11.50 28.71 -21.75
N ALA A 403 11.72 27.69 -22.58
CA ALA A 403 11.69 26.30 -22.14
C ALA A 403 12.62 26.11 -20.91
N PRO A 404 12.24 25.26 -19.94
CA PRO A 404 13.14 24.91 -18.84
C PRO A 404 14.49 24.41 -19.41
N SER A 405 15.58 24.61 -18.66
CA SER A 405 16.93 24.17 -19.07
C SER A 405 17.08 22.65 -19.14
N TYR A 406 16.03 21.89 -18.79
CA TYR A 406 15.97 20.43 -18.73
C TYR A 406 14.68 19.95 -19.40
N PRO A 407 14.60 18.70 -19.89
CA PRO A 407 13.34 18.12 -20.29
C PRO A 407 12.40 18.08 -19.07
N ASP A 408 11.15 18.53 -19.24
CA ASP A 408 10.15 18.58 -18.16
C ASP A 408 9.62 17.16 -17.87
N PRO A 409 9.85 16.58 -16.67
CA PRO A 409 9.31 15.28 -16.32
C PRO A 409 7.78 15.29 -16.37
N GLY A 410 7.19 14.29 -17.02
CA GLY A 410 5.75 14.25 -17.25
C GLY A 410 5.27 14.95 -18.53
N THR A 411 6.18 15.33 -19.45
CA THR A 411 5.81 15.62 -20.85
C THR A 411 5.01 14.46 -21.46
N PRO A 412 4.05 14.72 -22.38
CA PRO A 412 3.23 13.67 -22.99
C PRO A 412 4.09 12.55 -23.60
N ASN A 413 4.08 11.40 -22.94
CA ASN A 413 4.56 10.12 -23.43
C ASN A 413 3.33 9.37 -24.00
N PRO A 414 3.47 8.49 -25.01
CA PRO A 414 2.40 7.55 -25.39
C PRO A 414 1.78 6.81 -24.19
N ARG A 415 2.57 6.57 -23.14
CA ARG A 415 2.13 6.05 -21.84
C ARG A 415 1.06 6.96 -21.23
N ASN A 416 -0.08 6.37 -20.91
CA ASN A 416 -1.21 7.06 -20.28
C ASN A 416 -1.79 8.24 -21.09
N ALA A 417 -1.56 8.32 -22.40
CA ALA A 417 -2.01 9.44 -23.24
C ALA A 417 -3.54 9.70 -23.18
N ASP A 418 -4.34 8.65 -22.96
CA ASP A 418 -5.81 8.75 -22.80
C ASP A 418 -6.25 9.38 -21.46
N TRP A 419 -5.31 9.64 -20.54
CA TRP A 419 -5.56 10.11 -19.18
C TRP A 419 -5.23 11.60 -18.96
N GLY A 420 -5.24 12.42 -20.01
CA GLY A 420 -4.93 13.87 -19.91
C GLY A 420 -5.85 14.73 -19.03
N HIS A 421 -6.88 14.14 -18.41
CA HIS A 421 -7.74 14.78 -17.41
C HIS A 421 -7.28 14.48 -15.97
N LEU A 422 -6.38 13.51 -15.79
CA LEU A 422 -5.94 13.02 -14.49
C LEU A 422 -5.07 14.07 -13.81
N TYR A 423 -5.47 14.45 -12.60
CA TYR A 423 -4.75 15.40 -11.77
C TYR A 423 -4.63 14.85 -10.35
N ASN A 424 -3.53 14.17 -10.07
CA ASN A 424 -3.26 13.68 -8.73
C ASN A 424 -2.58 14.77 -7.91
N ARG A 425 -3.09 15.14 -6.74
CA ARG A 425 -2.39 16.03 -5.79
C ARG A 425 -2.97 15.89 -4.39
N ASN A 426 -2.75 14.74 -3.78
CA ASN A 426 -3.35 14.37 -2.50
C ASN A 426 -2.37 13.59 -1.63
N ILE A 427 -2.65 13.54 -0.33
CA ILE A 427 -2.07 12.51 0.54
C ILE A 427 -2.82 11.21 0.27
N ILE A 428 -2.10 10.18 -0.11
CA ILE A 428 -2.65 8.87 -0.49
C ILE A 428 -1.92 7.81 0.33
N SER A 429 -2.65 6.77 0.76
CA SER A 429 -2.00 5.60 1.35
C SER A 429 -1.33 4.78 0.25
N MET A 430 -0.01 4.64 0.31
CA MET A 430 0.76 3.82 -0.62
C MET A 430 0.74 2.35 -0.14
N PRO A 431 0.92 1.39 -1.06
CA PRO A 431 1.21 0.01 -0.68
C PRO A 431 2.52 -0.06 0.14
N ASP A 432 3.58 0.56 -0.39
CA ASP A 432 4.93 0.73 0.18
C ASP A 432 5.49 2.08 -0.31
N LYS A 433 6.30 2.82 0.46
CA LYS A 433 6.79 4.15 0.03
C LYS A 433 8.14 4.17 -0.69
N TRP A 434 8.78 3.01 -0.82
CA TRP A 434 10.04 2.83 -1.52
C TRP A 434 9.83 2.02 -2.79
N GLU A 435 9.28 0.81 -2.75
CA GLU A 435 9.07 -0.02 -3.97
C GLU A 435 7.91 0.52 -4.81
N TYR A 436 6.80 0.84 -4.13
CA TYR A 436 5.56 1.32 -4.72
C TYR A 436 5.26 2.77 -4.34
N PRO A 437 6.14 3.77 -4.61
CA PRO A 437 5.94 5.18 -4.24
C PRO A 437 4.87 5.85 -5.12
N TRP A 438 3.88 5.08 -5.55
CA TRP A 438 2.74 5.34 -6.40
C TRP A 438 1.57 4.48 -5.93
N TYR A 439 0.34 4.93 -6.17
CA TYR A 439 -0.83 4.18 -5.74
C TYR A 439 -1.17 3.03 -6.70
N ALA A 440 -1.69 1.94 -6.14
CA ALA A 440 -2.52 0.99 -6.86
C ALA A 440 -3.95 1.09 -6.33
N ALA A 441 -4.93 1.27 -7.23
CA ALA A 441 -6.30 1.56 -6.83
C ALA A 441 -6.97 0.38 -6.11
N TRP A 442 -6.62 -0.86 -6.47
CA TRP A 442 -7.18 -2.04 -5.82
C TRP A 442 -6.57 -2.30 -4.44
N ASP A 443 -5.26 -2.12 -4.26
CA ASP A 443 -4.57 -2.14 -2.96
C ASP A 443 -5.26 -1.19 -1.98
N SER A 444 -5.53 0.03 -2.44
CA SER A 444 -6.18 1.08 -1.65
C SER A 444 -7.48 0.60 -1.00
N ALA A 445 -8.27 -0.24 -1.69
CA ALA A 445 -9.51 -0.80 -1.16
C ALA A 445 -9.28 -1.68 0.08
N PHE A 446 -8.18 -2.43 0.13
CA PHE A 446 -7.79 -3.23 1.29
C PHE A 446 -7.24 -2.37 2.42
N HIS A 447 -6.53 -1.28 2.11
CA HIS A 447 -6.01 -0.35 3.12
C HIS A 447 -7.16 0.28 3.93
N LEU A 448 -8.30 0.54 3.28
CA LEU A 448 -9.47 1.16 3.92
C LEU A 448 -9.96 0.36 5.13
N ILE A 449 -9.85 -0.97 5.11
CA ILE A 449 -10.40 -1.84 6.16
C ILE A 449 -9.73 -1.57 7.51
N PRO A 450 -8.40 -1.70 7.69
CA PRO A 450 -7.74 -1.29 8.93
C PRO A 450 -7.85 0.22 9.17
N PHE A 451 -7.83 1.07 8.12
CA PHE A 451 -7.98 2.52 8.29
C PHE A 451 -9.29 2.91 9.00
N THR A 452 -10.39 2.18 8.81
CA THR A 452 -11.66 2.51 9.48
C THR A 452 -11.58 2.45 11.00
N LYS A 453 -10.66 1.66 11.56
CA LYS A 453 -10.44 1.59 13.01
C LYS A 453 -9.55 2.73 13.51
N ILE A 454 -8.56 3.15 12.71
CA ILE A 454 -7.57 4.15 13.16
C ILE A 454 -7.95 5.59 12.78
N ASP A 455 -8.44 5.81 11.56
CA ASP A 455 -8.79 7.12 11.01
C ASP A 455 -9.99 7.00 10.03
N PRO A 456 -11.22 6.91 10.55
CA PRO A 456 -12.41 6.69 9.73
C PRO A 456 -12.71 7.86 8.77
N PHE A 457 -12.22 9.06 9.07
CA PHE A 457 -12.36 10.21 8.18
C PHE A 457 -11.46 10.06 6.96
N PHE A 458 -10.18 9.72 7.17
CA PHE A 458 -9.26 9.44 6.07
C PHE A 458 -9.71 8.25 5.23
N ALA A 459 -10.23 7.18 5.85
CA ALA A 459 -10.80 6.03 5.13
C ALA A 459 -11.90 6.46 4.15
N LYS A 460 -12.85 7.31 4.58
CA LYS A 460 -13.91 7.84 3.71
C LYS A 460 -13.37 8.75 2.61
N GLU A 461 -12.37 9.58 2.91
CA GLU A 461 -11.74 10.44 1.91
C GLU A 461 -11.03 9.63 0.82
N GLN A 462 -10.26 8.61 1.19
CA GLN A 462 -9.59 7.71 0.27
C GLN A 462 -10.59 6.88 -0.56
N ALA A 463 -11.68 6.40 0.06
CA ALA A 463 -12.76 5.70 -0.65
C ALA A 463 -13.38 6.54 -1.78
N ILE A 464 -13.50 7.86 -1.57
CA ILE A 464 -14.04 8.78 -2.58
C ILE A 464 -12.97 9.19 -3.60
N LEU A 465 -11.68 9.19 -3.22
CA LEU A 465 -10.59 9.81 -3.98
C LEU A 465 -10.58 9.39 -5.45
N PHE A 466 -10.48 8.08 -5.72
CA PHE A 466 -10.43 7.54 -7.08
C PHE A 466 -11.76 7.66 -7.85
N LEU A 467 -12.84 8.02 -7.15
CA LEU A 467 -14.17 8.23 -7.74
C LEU A 467 -14.41 9.68 -8.19
N ARG A 468 -13.45 10.58 -7.94
CA ARG A 468 -13.55 12.00 -8.30
C ARG A 468 -13.36 12.22 -9.80
N GLU A 469 -13.91 13.33 -10.29
CA GLU A 469 -13.98 13.69 -11.71
C GLU A 469 -12.62 13.91 -12.37
N TRP A 470 -11.59 14.24 -11.58
CA TRP A 470 -10.20 14.42 -12.03
C TRP A 470 -9.30 13.22 -11.68
N TYR A 471 -9.91 12.11 -11.23
CA TYR A 471 -9.25 10.81 -10.99
C TYR A 471 -9.84 9.73 -11.90
N MET A 472 -11.16 9.52 -11.84
CA MET A 472 -11.88 8.57 -12.67
C MET A 472 -11.90 9.05 -14.12
N HIS A 473 -11.59 8.15 -15.04
CA HIS A 473 -11.75 8.42 -16.46
C HIS A 473 -13.21 8.79 -16.78
N PRO A 474 -13.48 9.76 -17.69
CA PRO A 474 -14.83 10.13 -18.10
C PRO A 474 -15.72 8.99 -18.63
N ASN A 475 -15.15 7.81 -18.89
CA ASN A 475 -15.87 6.63 -19.36
C ASN A 475 -16.30 5.70 -18.21
N GLY A 476 -15.92 6.02 -16.95
CA GLY A 476 -16.18 5.24 -15.74
C GLY A 476 -14.98 4.44 -15.21
N GLN A 477 -13.85 4.34 -15.93
CA GLN A 477 -12.69 3.56 -15.49
C GLN A 477 -11.97 4.21 -14.30
N LEU A 478 -11.56 3.40 -13.32
CA LEU A 478 -10.66 3.84 -12.26
C LEU A 478 -9.21 3.75 -12.74
N PRO A 479 -8.33 4.71 -12.41
CA PRO A 479 -6.92 4.64 -12.76
C PRO A 479 -6.28 3.48 -12.00
N ALA A 480 -5.60 2.57 -12.72
CA ALA A 480 -5.03 1.39 -12.07
C ALA A 480 -3.82 1.75 -11.20
N TYR A 481 -2.73 2.20 -11.82
CA TYR A 481 -1.48 2.60 -11.17
C TYR A 481 -0.59 3.42 -12.13
N GLU A 482 0.46 4.04 -11.60
CA GLU A 482 1.28 5.04 -12.31
C GLU A 482 1.86 4.57 -13.65
N TRP A 483 2.28 3.30 -13.74
CA TRP A 483 2.87 2.74 -14.96
C TRP A 483 1.87 2.57 -16.10
N ASN A 484 0.60 2.31 -15.80
CA ASN A 484 -0.46 2.17 -16.79
C ASN A 484 -1.84 2.38 -16.14
N PHE A 485 -2.39 3.59 -16.24
CA PHE A 485 -3.70 3.89 -15.68
C PHE A 485 -4.84 3.12 -16.37
N SER A 486 -4.64 2.68 -17.62
CA SER A 486 -5.63 1.93 -18.40
C SER A 486 -5.69 0.44 -18.07
N ASP A 487 -4.78 -0.09 -17.25
CA ASP A 487 -4.87 -1.47 -16.80
C ASP A 487 -6.14 -1.73 -15.98
N VAL A 488 -6.44 -3.01 -15.81
CA VAL A 488 -7.66 -3.45 -15.14
C VAL A 488 -7.29 -4.14 -13.84
N ASN A 489 -7.76 -3.59 -12.73
CA ASN A 489 -7.64 -4.23 -11.42
C ASN A 489 -8.98 -4.87 -11.00
N PRO A 490 -8.98 -5.74 -9.97
CA PRO A 490 -10.21 -6.25 -9.38
C PRO A 490 -11.13 -5.11 -8.90
N PRO A 491 -12.44 -5.14 -9.22
CA PRO A 491 -13.41 -4.12 -8.83
C PRO A 491 -13.86 -4.26 -7.36
N VAL A 492 -12.91 -4.38 -6.43
CA VAL A 492 -13.16 -4.53 -4.99
C VAL A 492 -13.54 -3.22 -4.28
N HIS A 493 -13.51 -2.09 -4.99
CA HIS A 493 -13.76 -0.76 -4.41
C HIS A 493 -15.17 -0.60 -3.82
N ALA A 494 -16.18 -1.22 -4.45
CA ALA A 494 -17.55 -1.21 -3.93
C ALA A 494 -17.68 -1.96 -2.59
N TRP A 495 -16.99 -3.09 -2.46
CA TRP A 495 -16.91 -3.85 -1.21
C TRP A 495 -16.23 -3.02 -0.12
N ALA A 496 -15.10 -2.38 -0.43
CA ALA A 496 -14.40 -1.56 0.54
C ALA A 496 -15.24 -0.36 1.00
N CYS A 497 -15.91 0.34 0.09
CA CYS A 497 -16.87 1.41 0.42
C CYS A 497 -18.00 0.93 1.34
N TRP A 498 -18.55 -0.26 1.07
CA TRP A 498 -19.58 -0.87 1.92
C TRP A 498 -19.05 -1.20 3.32
N HIS A 499 -17.82 -1.69 3.43
CA HIS A 499 -17.18 -1.96 4.72
C HIS A 499 -16.89 -0.68 5.49
N VAL A 500 -16.33 0.36 4.84
CA VAL A 500 -16.15 1.68 5.45
C VAL A 500 -17.48 2.22 6.00
N TYR A 501 -18.55 2.15 5.21
CA TYR A 501 -19.87 2.55 5.68
C TYR A 501 -20.33 1.78 6.92
N LYS A 502 -20.19 0.45 6.93
CA LYS A 502 -20.62 -0.41 8.04
C LYS A 502 -19.78 -0.25 9.31
N MET A 503 -18.48 -0.02 9.15
CA MET A 503 -17.49 -0.04 10.25
C MET A 503 -17.33 1.33 10.91
N THR A 504 -17.65 2.44 10.22
CA THR A 504 -17.47 3.79 10.77
C THR A 504 -18.58 4.26 11.70
N ALA A 505 -19.71 3.55 11.76
CA ALA A 505 -20.80 3.84 12.70
C ALA A 505 -21.75 2.65 12.91
N SER A 506 -22.45 2.67 14.05
CA SER A 506 -23.53 1.73 14.39
C SER A 506 -24.72 1.87 13.44
N ASN A 507 -25.52 0.81 13.32
CA ASN A 507 -26.73 0.83 12.51
C ASN A 507 -27.69 1.96 12.94
N GLY A 508 -28.20 2.75 11.99
CA GLY A 508 -29.02 3.95 12.23
C GLY A 508 -28.23 5.27 12.21
N ASP A 509 -26.96 5.27 12.62
CA ASP A 509 -26.10 6.46 12.67
C ASP A 509 -25.11 6.55 11.49
N ARG A 510 -25.23 5.62 10.53
CA ARG A 510 -24.32 5.52 9.40
C ARG A 510 -24.54 6.63 8.38
N ASP A 511 -23.43 7.01 7.74
CA ASP A 511 -23.36 8.13 6.80
C ASP A 511 -23.92 7.74 5.43
N ARG A 512 -25.25 7.82 5.29
CA ARG A 512 -25.95 7.47 4.05
C ARG A 512 -25.61 8.42 2.90
N ASN A 513 -25.19 9.65 3.19
CA ASN A 513 -24.73 10.59 2.16
C ASN A 513 -23.41 10.12 1.53
N PHE A 514 -22.45 9.70 2.35
CA PHE A 514 -21.23 9.04 1.87
C PHE A 514 -21.58 7.86 0.94
N LEU A 515 -22.50 7.00 1.39
CA LEU A 515 -22.87 5.80 0.66
C LEU A 515 -23.54 6.11 -0.69
N GLU A 516 -24.45 7.09 -0.72
CA GLU A 516 -25.09 7.57 -1.94
C GLU A 516 -24.08 8.17 -2.93
N ARG A 517 -23.11 8.97 -2.45
CA ARG A 517 -22.05 9.55 -3.29
C ARG A 517 -21.21 8.48 -3.98
N VAL A 518 -20.75 7.48 -3.24
CA VAL A 518 -19.93 6.41 -3.82
C VAL A 518 -20.76 5.53 -4.74
N PHE A 519 -22.02 5.23 -4.40
CA PHE A 519 -22.91 4.41 -5.22
C PHE A 519 -23.10 4.99 -6.63
N GLN A 520 -23.38 6.30 -6.74
CA GLN A 520 -23.60 6.94 -8.04
C GLN A 520 -22.33 6.90 -8.92
N LYS A 521 -21.15 7.06 -8.33
CA LYS A 521 -19.87 6.97 -9.07
C LYS A 521 -19.52 5.53 -9.45
N LEU A 522 -19.75 4.59 -8.54
CA LEU A 522 -19.55 3.16 -8.81
C LEU A 522 -20.50 2.65 -9.89
N LEU A 523 -21.68 3.24 -10.07
CA LEU A 523 -22.56 2.91 -11.20
C LEU A 523 -21.92 3.25 -12.56
N LEU A 524 -21.15 4.33 -12.65
CA LEU A 524 -20.39 4.68 -13.87
C LEU A 524 -19.32 3.62 -14.13
N ASN A 525 -18.59 3.23 -13.09
CA ASN A 525 -17.57 2.18 -13.18
C ASN A 525 -18.16 0.81 -13.55
N PHE A 526 -19.27 0.42 -12.94
CA PHE A 526 -20.00 -0.79 -13.30
C PHE A 526 -20.43 -0.78 -14.78
N THR A 527 -20.93 0.36 -15.26
CA THR A 527 -21.35 0.53 -16.65
C THR A 527 -20.16 0.44 -17.61
N TRP A 528 -18.99 0.96 -17.24
CA TRP A 528 -17.76 0.78 -17.99
C TRP A 528 -17.41 -0.71 -18.13
N TRP A 529 -17.42 -1.46 -17.03
CA TRP A 529 -17.14 -2.90 -17.02
C TRP A 529 -18.05 -3.68 -17.97
N VAL A 530 -19.37 -3.49 -17.85
CA VAL A 530 -20.38 -4.17 -18.68
C VAL A 530 -20.17 -3.87 -20.17
N ASN A 531 -19.75 -2.65 -20.54
CA ASN A 531 -19.60 -2.28 -21.94
C ASN A 531 -18.21 -2.58 -22.54
N ARG A 532 -17.17 -2.66 -21.71
CA ARG A 532 -15.78 -2.76 -22.20
C ARG A 532 -15.13 -4.11 -21.95
N LYS A 533 -15.65 -4.91 -21.02
CA LYS A 533 -15.00 -6.15 -20.56
C LYS A 533 -15.85 -7.41 -20.79
N ASP A 534 -17.10 -7.27 -21.22
CA ASP A 534 -17.95 -8.38 -21.71
C ASP A 534 -17.83 -8.49 -23.26
N ILE A 535 -16.75 -9.10 -23.75
CA ILE A 535 -16.39 -9.12 -25.19
C ILE A 535 -17.52 -9.71 -26.05
N ARG A 536 -18.17 -10.78 -25.58
CA ARG A 536 -19.22 -11.49 -26.33
C ARG A 536 -20.62 -10.93 -26.06
N GLY A 537 -20.79 -10.02 -25.09
CA GLY A 537 -22.09 -9.57 -24.61
C GLY A 537 -22.91 -10.70 -23.98
N LYS A 538 -22.23 -11.66 -23.34
CA LYS A 538 -22.81 -12.90 -22.79
C LYS A 538 -22.54 -13.05 -21.29
N HIS A 539 -22.19 -11.96 -20.61
CA HIS A 539 -21.94 -11.93 -19.17
C HIS A 539 -20.75 -12.79 -18.73
N VAL A 540 -19.78 -13.00 -19.64
CA VAL A 540 -18.46 -13.55 -19.34
C VAL A 540 -17.45 -12.44 -19.59
N PHE A 541 -16.75 -12.08 -18.53
CA PHE A 541 -15.89 -10.91 -18.50
C PHE A 541 -14.44 -11.32 -18.70
N SER A 542 -13.70 -10.42 -19.33
CA SER A 542 -12.28 -10.56 -19.58
C SER A 542 -11.61 -9.20 -19.61
N GLY A 543 -10.37 -9.14 -19.15
CA GLY A 543 -9.47 -8.05 -19.45
C GLY A 543 -8.45 -7.81 -18.35
N GLY A 544 -7.19 -7.72 -18.78
CA GLY A 544 -6.06 -7.43 -17.90
C GLY A 544 -5.71 -8.60 -17.00
N PHE A 545 -4.61 -8.44 -16.27
CA PHE A 545 -4.15 -9.40 -15.27
C PHE A 545 -4.97 -9.40 -13.97
N LEU A 546 -5.80 -8.37 -13.74
CA LEU A 546 -6.70 -8.28 -12.58
C LEU A 546 -5.96 -8.43 -11.24
N GLY A 547 -4.80 -7.80 -11.12
CA GLY A 547 -3.94 -7.89 -9.93
C GLY A 547 -3.15 -9.19 -9.81
N LEU A 548 -3.28 -10.13 -10.77
CA LEU A 548 -2.65 -11.46 -10.76
C LEU A 548 -1.72 -11.66 -11.97
N ASP A 549 -0.70 -10.82 -12.06
CA ASP A 549 0.25 -10.62 -13.16
C ASP A 549 0.69 -11.91 -13.87
N ASN A 550 1.33 -12.83 -13.16
CA ASN A 550 1.95 -14.03 -13.73
C ASN A 550 1.16 -15.33 -13.47
N ILE A 551 -0.11 -15.27 -13.02
CA ILE A 551 -0.88 -16.46 -12.60
C ILE A 551 -1.12 -17.48 -13.72
N GLY A 552 -1.20 -17.01 -14.97
CA GLY A 552 -1.50 -17.81 -16.16
C GLY A 552 -0.32 -17.99 -17.10
N ILE A 553 -0.60 -18.59 -18.26
CA ILE A 553 0.37 -18.80 -19.36
C ILE A 553 0.51 -17.59 -20.30
N PHE A 554 -0.38 -16.59 -20.21
CA PHE A 554 -0.42 -15.43 -21.10
C PHE A 554 -0.36 -14.11 -20.33
N ASP A 555 0.23 -13.09 -20.94
CA ASP A 555 0.02 -11.69 -20.56
C ASP A 555 -1.45 -11.35 -20.80
N ARG A 556 -2.24 -11.30 -19.74
CA ARG A 556 -3.69 -11.04 -19.83
C ARG A 556 -4.01 -9.59 -20.20
N SER A 557 -3.02 -8.68 -20.19
CA SER A 557 -3.15 -7.30 -20.64
C SER A 557 -2.82 -7.12 -22.14
N LYS A 558 -2.29 -8.14 -22.82
CA LYS A 558 -1.96 -8.08 -24.26
C LYS A 558 -2.90 -8.94 -25.12
N PRO A 559 -3.10 -8.57 -26.40
CA PRO A 559 -3.78 -9.45 -27.34
C PRO A 559 -3.08 -10.82 -27.45
N LEU A 560 -3.86 -11.90 -27.50
CA LEU A 560 -3.27 -13.23 -27.66
C LEU A 560 -2.60 -13.38 -29.04
N PRO A 561 -1.42 -14.03 -29.13
CA PRO A 561 -0.71 -14.23 -30.39
C PRO A 561 -1.53 -14.98 -31.46
N THR A 562 -2.56 -15.71 -31.05
CA THR A 562 -3.42 -16.53 -31.92
C THR A 562 -4.62 -15.79 -32.51
N GLY A 563 -4.87 -14.55 -32.08
CA GLY A 563 -6.10 -13.82 -32.42
C GLY A 563 -7.36 -14.33 -31.71
N GLY A 564 -7.21 -15.29 -30.78
CA GLY A 564 -8.27 -15.70 -29.86
C GLY A 564 -8.45 -14.71 -28.69
N HIS A 565 -9.28 -15.09 -27.72
CA HIS A 565 -9.40 -14.36 -26.45
C HIS A 565 -9.55 -15.32 -25.27
N LEU A 566 -9.21 -14.83 -24.07
CA LEU A 566 -9.44 -15.54 -22.82
C LEU A 566 -10.82 -15.20 -22.25
N GLU A 567 -11.54 -16.22 -21.82
CA GLU A 567 -12.70 -16.11 -20.95
C GLU A 567 -12.22 -16.40 -19.52
N GLN A 568 -12.26 -15.37 -18.68
CA GLN A 568 -11.62 -15.37 -17.37
C GLN A 568 -12.63 -15.71 -16.26
N ALA A 569 -12.36 -16.77 -15.49
CA ALA A 569 -13.21 -17.19 -14.38
C ALA A 569 -13.20 -16.15 -13.25
N ASP A 570 -12.03 -15.59 -12.95
CA ASP A 570 -11.86 -14.51 -11.98
C ASP A 570 -12.54 -13.22 -12.45
N GLY A 571 -12.26 -12.75 -13.68
CA GLY A 571 -12.88 -11.53 -14.23
C GLY A 571 -14.40 -11.57 -14.19
N THR A 572 -14.98 -12.74 -14.48
CA THR A 572 -16.42 -12.96 -14.43
C THR A 572 -16.95 -12.99 -13.00
N ALA A 573 -16.28 -13.71 -12.09
CA ALA A 573 -16.64 -13.74 -10.68
C ALA A 573 -16.49 -12.38 -9.99
N TRP A 574 -15.47 -11.58 -10.33
CA TRP A 574 -15.30 -10.22 -9.84
C TRP A 574 -16.48 -9.31 -10.18
N MET A 575 -17.10 -9.47 -11.35
CA MET A 575 -18.30 -8.72 -11.70
C MET A 575 -19.53 -9.19 -10.92
N ALA A 576 -19.65 -10.47 -10.59
CA ALA A 576 -20.66 -10.93 -9.64
C ALA A 576 -20.42 -10.38 -8.22
N PHE A 577 -19.16 -10.33 -7.78
CA PHE A 577 -18.77 -9.72 -6.50
C PHE A 577 -19.15 -8.22 -6.45
N PHE A 578 -18.90 -7.50 -7.55
CA PHE A 578 -19.30 -6.10 -7.69
C PHE A 578 -20.84 -5.97 -7.66
N CYS A 579 -21.59 -6.82 -8.38
CA CYS A 579 -23.05 -6.85 -8.33
C CYS A 579 -23.57 -7.07 -6.90
N SER A 580 -23.03 -8.05 -6.16
CA SER A 580 -23.43 -8.31 -4.77
C SER A 580 -23.14 -7.11 -3.87
N SER A 581 -21.96 -6.50 -3.99
CA SER A 581 -21.62 -5.31 -3.21
C SER A 581 -22.58 -4.15 -3.50
N MET A 582 -22.88 -3.88 -4.77
CA MET A 582 -23.82 -2.83 -5.16
C MET A 582 -25.27 -3.15 -4.78
N LEU A 583 -25.66 -4.43 -4.76
CA LEU A 583 -26.98 -4.86 -4.28
C LEU A 583 -27.13 -4.60 -2.78
N SER A 584 -26.13 -4.97 -1.98
CA SER A 584 -26.07 -4.66 -0.54
C SER A 584 -26.20 -3.16 -0.27
N ILE A 585 -25.46 -2.34 -1.04
CA ILE A 585 -25.55 -0.87 -0.94
C ILE A 585 -26.95 -0.37 -1.36
N ALA A 586 -27.51 -0.90 -2.44
CA ALA A 586 -28.84 -0.49 -2.92
C ALA A 586 -29.94 -0.81 -1.91
N PHE A 587 -29.89 -1.97 -1.24
CA PHE A 587 -30.82 -2.30 -0.16
C PHE A 587 -30.72 -1.32 1.00
N GLU A 588 -29.51 -0.97 1.41
CA GLU A 588 -29.31 0.02 2.46
C GLU A 588 -29.89 1.38 2.06
N LEU A 589 -29.69 1.83 0.81
CA LEU A 589 -30.18 3.12 0.32
C LEU A 589 -31.68 3.12 0.00
N ALA A 590 -32.30 1.96 -0.23
CA ALA A 590 -33.72 1.84 -0.54
C ALA A 590 -34.63 2.16 0.66
N ASP A 591 -34.11 2.05 1.89
CA ASP A 591 -34.86 2.44 3.08
C ASP A 591 -35.20 3.94 3.07
N GLY A 592 -36.44 4.29 2.77
CA GLY A 592 -36.89 5.68 2.60
C GLY A 592 -36.66 6.28 1.21
N ASN A 593 -36.15 5.52 0.23
CA ASN A 593 -36.03 5.98 -1.16
C ASN A 593 -36.27 4.83 -2.18
N PRO A 594 -37.49 4.71 -2.74
CA PRO A 594 -37.86 3.59 -3.61
C PRO A 594 -37.09 3.54 -4.94
N ALA A 595 -36.40 4.61 -5.35
CA ALA A 595 -35.58 4.59 -6.57
C ALA A 595 -34.44 3.56 -6.48
N TYR A 596 -33.92 3.29 -5.28
CA TYR A 596 -32.88 2.28 -5.10
C TYR A 596 -33.42 0.84 -5.14
N GLU A 597 -34.73 0.63 -4.98
CA GLU A 597 -35.33 -0.69 -5.26
C GLU A 597 -35.16 -1.09 -6.73
N ASP A 598 -35.28 -0.12 -7.64
CA ASP A 598 -35.08 -0.35 -9.07
C ASP A 598 -33.64 -0.77 -9.38
N MET A 599 -32.69 -0.10 -8.71
CA MET A 599 -31.28 -0.43 -8.83
C MET A 599 -30.94 -1.78 -8.21
N ALA A 600 -31.53 -2.12 -7.06
CA ALA A 600 -31.38 -3.44 -6.45
C ALA A 600 -31.82 -4.56 -7.42
N SER A 601 -32.96 -4.40 -8.12
CA SER A 601 -33.38 -5.36 -9.15
C SER A 601 -32.35 -5.51 -10.27
N LYS A 602 -31.76 -4.40 -10.75
CA LYS A 602 -30.72 -4.44 -11.79
C LYS A 602 -29.50 -5.27 -11.36
N PHE A 603 -28.98 -5.06 -10.15
CA PHE A 603 -27.80 -5.79 -9.69
C PHE A 603 -28.11 -7.26 -9.40
N PHE A 604 -29.30 -7.55 -8.87
CA PHE A 604 -29.77 -8.93 -8.68
C PHE A 604 -29.87 -9.68 -10.02
N GLU A 605 -30.55 -9.11 -11.02
CA GLU A 605 -30.71 -9.73 -12.35
C GLU A 605 -29.35 -9.94 -13.05
N HIS A 606 -28.45 -8.96 -12.97
CA HIS A 606 -27.10 -9.11 -13.52
C HIS A 606 -26.30 -10.19 -12.80
N TYR A 607 -26.36 -10.26 -11.46
CA TYR A 607 -25.68 -11.32 -10.72
C TYR A 607 -26.14 -12.70 -11.20
N VAL A 608 -27.45 -12.92 -11.29
CA VAL A 608 -28.01 -14.23 -11.70
C VAL A 608 -27.61 -14.57 -13.14
N SER A 609 -27.57 -13.58 -14.03
CA SER A 609 -27.13 -13.77 -15.42
C SER A 609 -25.65 -14.16 -15.50
N ILE A 610 -24.80 -13.57 -14.65
CA ILE A 610 -23.37 -13.94 -14.54
C ILE A 610 -23.23 -15.36 -14.01
N ALA A 611 -23.95 -15.70 -12.94
CA ALA A 611 -23.92 -17.03 -12.35
C ALA A 611 -24.39 -18.11 -13.34
N GLU A 612 -25.40 -17.85 -14.16
CA GLU A 612 -25.79 -18.75 -15.25
C GLU A 612 -24.67 -18.91 -16.27
N ALA A 613 -24.10 -17.79 -16.75
CA ALA A 613 -23.08 -17.81 -17.79
C ALA A 613 -21.85 -18.61 -17.35
N MET A 614 -21.38 -18.40 -16.12
CA MET A 614 -20.27 -19.17 -15.55
C MET A 614 -20.55 -20.67 -15.43
N ASN A 615 -21.82 -21.07 -15.35
CA ASN A 615 -22.21 -22.44 -15.04
C ASN A 615 -22.81 -23.21 -16.22
N SER A 616 -23.10 -22.55 -17.34
CA SER A 616 -23.82 -23.16 -18.46
C SER A 616 -23.45 -22.64 -19.86
N LEU A 617 -22.68 -21.55 -19.99
CA LEU A 617 -22.30 -21.01 -21.30
C LEU A 617 -21.60 -22.06 -22.16
N ASP A 618 -22.01 -22.17 -23.42
CA ASP A 618 -21.48 -23.14 -24.39
C ASP A 618 -21.51 -24.62 -23.87
N GLY A 619 -22.40 -24.92 -22.91
CA GLY A 619 -22.68 -26.25 -22.37
C GLY A 619 -22.42 -26.38 -20.87
N THR A 620 -21.21 -26.03 -20.42
CA THR A 620 -20.75 -26.18 -19.02
C THR A 620 -20.35 -24.86 -18.35
N GLY A 621 -20.27 -23.77 -19.13
CA GLY A 621 -19.66 -22.53 -18.68
C GLY A 621 -18.16 -22.72 -18.45
N LEU A 622 -17.68 -22.12 -17.36
CA LEU A 622 -16.29 -22.18 -16.89
C LEU A 622 -16.08 -23.28 -15.83
N TRP A 623 -17.12 -24.04 -15.51
CA TRP A 623 -17.06 -25.16 -14.56
C TRP A 623 -16.68 -26.45 -15.27
N ASP A 624 -15.66 -27.15 -14.75
CA ASP A 624 -15.30 -28.49 -15.20
C ASP A 624 -15.94 -29.54 -14.28
N GLU A 625 -16.86 -30.34 -14.85
CA GLU A 625 -17.59 -31.35 -14.09
C GLU A 625 -16.75 -32.58 -13.72
N GLU A 626 -15.62 -32.83 -14.40
CA GLU A 626 -14.73 -33.94 -14.07
C GLU A 626 -13.91 -33.58 -12.83
N ASP A 627 -13.24 -32.42 -12.87
CA ASP A 627 -12.35 -31.96 -11.81
C ASP A 627 -13.13 -31.38 -10.63
N GLY A 628 -14.28 -30.76 -10.88
CA GLY A 628 -15.06 -30.05 -9.87
C GLY A 628 -14.44 -28.72 -9.48
N PHE A 629 -14.01 -27.97 -10.49
CA PHE A 629 -13.25 -26.74 -10.34
C PHE A 629 -13.59 -25.77 -11.49
N TYR A 630 -13.39 -24.46 -11.27
CA TYR A 630 -13.54 -23.46 -12.33
C TYR A 630 -12.20 -23.17 -12.98
N TYR A 631 -12.20 -23.01 -14.30
CA TYR A 631 -10.99 -22.69 -15.08
C TYR A 631 -11.23 -21.51 -16.02
N ASP A 632 -10.14 -20.83 -16.37
CA ASP A 632 -10.14 -19.94 -17.54
C ASP A 632 -10.29 -20.77 -18.81
N HIS A 633 -10.94 -20.21 -19.82
CA HIS A 633 -11.09 -20.85 -21.12
C HIS A 633 -10.42 -20.04 -22.22
N LEU A 634 -9.63 -20.71 -23.07
CA LEU A 634 -9.11 -20.14 -24.29
C LEU A 634 -10.13 -20.33 -25.42
N TYR A 635 -10.67 -19.24 -25.93
CA TYR A 635 -11.54 -19.27 -27.10
C TYR A 635 -10.73 -19.06 -28.38
N LEU A 636 -10.61 -20.13 -29.17
CA LEU A 636 -9.84 -20.13 -30.41
C LEU A 636 -10.58 -20.91 -31.51
N ASN A 637 -10.69 -20.30 -32.69
CA ASN A 637 -11.32 -20.92 -33.87
C ASN A 637 -12.72 -21.51 -33.62
N GLY A 638 -13.52 -20.82 -32.80
CA GLY A 638 -14.88 -21.24 -32.46
C GLY A 638 -14.97 -22.32 -31.39
N ARG A 639 -13.84 -22.73 -30.80
CA ARG A 639 -13.75 -23.74 -29.74
C ARG A 639 -13.34 -23.09 -28.43
N SER A 640 -13.93 -23.55 -27.33
CA SER A 640 -13.57 -23.19 -25.97
C SER A 640 -12.71 -24.32 -25.38
N ILE A 641 -11.51 -23.98 -24.89
CA ILE A 641 -10.53 -24.94 -24.35
C ILE A 641 -10.26 -24.57 -22.89
N PRO A 642 -10.59 -25.43 -21.92
CA PRO A 642 -10.30 -25.15 -20.51
C PRO A 642 -8.79 -25.18 -20.24
N LEU A 643 -8.28 -24.14 -19.59
CA LEU A 643 -6.91 -24.07 -19.08
C LEU A 643 -6.92 -24.65 -17.66
N LYS A 644 -6.68 -25.96 -17.55
CA LYS A 644 -6.75 -26.74 -16.29
C LYS A 644 -5.63 -26.41 -15.30
N ILE A 645 -5.55 -25.16 -14.88
CA ILE A 645 -4.63 -24.61 -13.90
C ILE A 645 -5.41 -24.39 -12.59
N ARG A 646 -5.15 -25.23 -11.59
CA ARG A 646 -5.72 -25.12 -10.23
C ARG A 646 -5.07 -23.97 -9.49
N SER A 647 -5.54 -22.78 -9.79
CA SER A 647 -5.10 -21.52 -9.20
C SER A 647 -6.22 -20.86 -8.39
N ILE A 648 -5.86 -19.83 -7.64
CA ILE A 648 -6.81 -18.98 -6.91
C ILE A 648 -7.87 -18.37 -7.84
N VAL A 649 -7.59 -18.23 -9.15
CA VAL A 649 -8.56 -17.82 -10.18
C VAL A 649 -9.81 -18.70 -10.16
N GLY A 650 -9.64 -20.02 -10.05
CA GLY A 650 -10.76 -20.96 -9.97
C GLY A 650 -11.46 -20.97 -8.61
N LEU A 651 -10.85 -20.36 -7.58
CA LEU A 651 -11.41 -20.22 -6.23
C LEU A 651 -12.12 -18.87 -6.00
N ILE A 652 -11.81 -17.82 -6.78
CA ILE A 652 -12.48 -16.51 -6.70
C ILE A 652 -14.02 -16.60 -6.78
N PRO A 653 -14.65 -17.54 -7.54
CA PRO A 653 -16.09 -17.76 -7.48
C PRO A 653 -16.65 -18.10 -6.07
N LEU A 654 -15.81 -18.53 -5.11
CA LEU A 654 -16.22 -18.70 -3.72
C LEU A 654 -16.48 -17.36 -3.03
N PHE A 655 -15.77 -16.29 -3.44
CA PHE A 655 -15.83 -14.98 -2.79
C PHE A 655 -17.17 -14.28 -3.04
N THR A 656 -17.85 -14.66 -4.12
CA THR A 656 -19.10 -14.07 -4.58
C THR A 656 -20.28 -14.64 -3.82
N VAL A 657 -20.38 -14.32 -2.52
CA VAL A 657 -21.45 -14.80 -1.66
C VAL A 657 -22.12 -13.65 -0.93
N ASP A 658 -23.45 -13.64 -0.91
CA ASP A 658 -24.25 -12.71 -0.12
C ASP A 658 -25.50 -13.39 0.44
N VAL A 659 -26.00 -12.87 1.56
CA VAL A 659 -27.20 -13.40 2.23
C VAL A 659 -28.30 -12.34 2.16
N LEU A 660 -29.38 -12.65 1.44
CA LEU A 660 -30.56 -11.80 1.37
C LEU A 660 -31.53 -12.24 2.47
N PHE A 661 -31.81 -11.33 3.40
CA PHE A 661 -32.73 -11.59 4.50
C PHE A 661 -34.17 -11.25 4.09
N ASP A 662 -35.13 -12.14 4.31
CA ASP A 662 -36.53 -11.89 3.95
C ASP A 662 -37.09 -10.66 4.68
N LYS A 663 -36.67 -10.39 5.93
CA LYS A 663 -37.01 -9.15 6.65
C LYS A 663 -36.62 -7.86 5.91
N THR A 664 -35.55 -7.90 5.12
CA THR A 664 -35.10 -6.77 4.31
C THR A 664 -35.91 -6.72 3.01
N ILE A 665 -36.05 -7.87 2.32
CA ILE A 665 -36.81 -7.98 1.07
C ILE A 665 -38.28 -7.57 1.27
N ASN A 666 -38.91 -7.98 2.38
CA ASN A 666 -40.31 -7.70 2.70
C ASN A 666 -40.58 -6.21 2.94
N LYS A 667 -39.54 -5.41 3.24
CA LYS A 667 -39.63 -3.95 3.34
C LYS A 667 -39.54 -3.25 1.97
N LEU A 668 -39.14 -3.98 0.92
CA LEU A 668 -38.89 -3.48 -0.43
C LEU A 668 -39.87 -4.13 -1.43
N PRO A 669 -41.15 -3.71 -1.45
CA PRO A 669 -42.20 -4.40 -2.20
C PRO A 669 -42.00 -4.36 -3.73
N GLY A 670 -41.38 -3.30 -4.25
CA GLY A 670 -41.03 -3.18 -5.67
C GLY A 670 -39.95 -4.19 -6.06
N PHE A 671 -38.87 -4.26 -5.26
CA PHE A 671 -37.83 -5.27 -5.44
C PHE A 671 -38.40 -6.69 -5.31
N LYS A 672 -39.13 -6.99 -4.23
CA LYS A 672 -39.71 -8.31 -3.97
C LYS A 672 -40.57 -8.79 -5.14
N LYS A 673 -41.46 -7.92 -5.64
CA LYS A 673 -42.32 -8.24 -6.79
C LYS A 673 -41.51 -8.61 -8.04
N ARG A 674 -40.43 -7.89 -8.33
CA ARG A 674 -39.57 -8.17 -9.50
C ARG A 674 -38.75 -9.42 -9.32
N MET A 675 -38.15 -9.62 -8.14
CA MET A 675 -37.44 -10.85 -7.80
C MET A 675 -38.36 -12.07 -7.93
N ASP A 676 -39.55 -12.03 -7.34
CA ASP A 676 -40.54 -13.11 -7.42
C ASP A 676 -40.96 -13.37 -8.87
N TRP A 677 -41.20 -12.31 -9.66
CA TRP A 677 -41.50 -12.43 -11.09
C TRP A 677 -40.34 -13.07 -11.86
N PHE A 678 -39.11 -12.64 -11.60
CA PHE A 678 -37.91 -13.14 -12.27
C PHE A 678 -37.71 -14.63 -11.98
N LEU A 679 -37.78 -15.03 -10.71
CA LEU A 679 -37.66 -16.43 -10.30
C LEU A 679 -38.77 -17.33 -10.87
N GLN A 680 -40.02 -16.83 -10.97
CA GLN A 680 -41.15 -17.59 -11.53
C GLN A 680 -41.10 -17.73 -13.05
N ASN A 681 -40.65 -16.70 -13.76
CA ASN A 681 -40.64 -16.69 -15.24
C ASN A 681 -39.34 -17.23 -15.84
N ARG A 682 -38.34 -17.49 -15.00
CA ARG A 682 -37.06 -18.06 -15.39
C ARG A 682 -36.59 -19.17 -14.44
N PRO A 683 -37.36 -20.26 -14.32
CA PRO A 683 -37.09 -21.33 -13.36
C PRO A 683 -35.75 -22.06 -13.60
N GLU A 684 -35.20 -21.96 -14.81
CA GLU A 684 -33.85 -22.44 -15.14
C GLU A 684 -32.76 -21.78 -14.28
N PHE A 685 -32.94 -20.50 -13.90
CA PHE A 685 -31.99 -19.76 -13.07
C PHE A 685 -32.05 -20.14 -11.59
N ALA A 686 -33.20 -20.63 -11.12
CA ALA A 686 -33.37 -21.08 -9.74
C ALA A 686 -32.47 -22.28 -9.40
N LYS A 687 -31.90 -22.97 -10.40
CA LYS A 687 -30.91 -24.05 -10.22
C LYS A 687 -29.54 -23.55 -9.75
N PHE A 688 -29.24 -22.26 -9.96
CA PHE A 688 -27.97 -21.63 -9.59
C PHE A 688 -28.07 -20.80 -8.31
N MET A 689 -29.26 -20.70 -7.71
CA MET A 689 -29.47 -20.05 -6.41
C MET A 689 -29.86 -21.09 -5.37
N THR A 690 -29.17 -21.10 -4.22
CA THR A 690 -29.58 -21.95 -3.10
C THR A 690 -30.66 -21.22 -2.30
N TYR A 691 -31.89 -21.73 -2.38
CA TYR A 691 -33.00 -21.33 -1.54
C TYR A 691 -33.05 -22.24 -0.31
N MET A 692 -32.96 -21.67 0.90
CA MET A 692 -33.32 -22.39 2.13
C MET A 692 -34.32 -21.54 2.92
N GLU A 693 -35.58 -21.98 2.97
CA GLU A 693 -36.42 -21.70 4.12
C GLU A 693 -35.81 -22.46 5.30
N HIS A 694 -35.00 -21.78 6.12
CA HIS A 694 -34.67 -22.30 7.44
C HIS A 694 -35.74 -21.80 8.40
N ASP A 695 -36.64 -22.68 8.84
CA ASP A 695 -37.37 -22.50 10.09
C ASP A 695 -36.33 -22.58 11.22
N THR A 696 -35.71 -21.48 11.58
CA THR A 696 -35.10 -21.38 12.91
C THR A 696 -36.25 -21.44 13.92
N GLU A 697 -36.15 -22.31 14.92
CA GLU A 697 -37.21 -22.58 15.91
C GLU A 697 -37.75 -21.32 16.65
N ASP A 698 -37.15 -20.14 16.43
CA ASP A 698 -37.50 -18.85 17.04
C ASP A 698 -37.52 -17.63 16.10
N SER A 699 -37.52 -17.75 14.75
CA SER A 699 -37.72 -16.56 13.89
C SER A 699 -38.55 -16.78 12.63
N GLU A 700 -39.57 -15.94 12.45
CA GLU A 700 -40.49 -15.88 11.28
C GLU A 700 -39.82 -15.44 9.94
N ASP A 701 -38.49 -15.38 9.84
CA ASP A 701 -37.77 -14.76 8.71
C ASP A 701 -36.84 -15.75 7.97
N GLY A 702 -37.10 -16.01 6.68
CA GLY A 702 -36.26 -16.83 5.81
C GLY A 702 -34.97 -16.15 5.32
N LEU A 703 -34.04 -16.96 4.80
CA LEU A 703 -32.75 -16.53 4.24
C LEU A 703 -32.61 -17.01 2.78
N ARG A 704 -32.00 -16.20 1.92
CA ARG A 704 -31.67 -16.59 0.54
C ARG A 704 -30.18 -16.41 0.30
N LEU A 705 -29.54 -17.42 -0.28
CA LEU A 705 -28.11 -17.38 -0.59
C LEU A 705 -27.91 -17.01 -2.06
N LEU A 706 -27.17 -15.92 -2.26
CA LEU A 706 -26.68 -15.50 -3.55
C LEU A 706 -25.22 -15.95 -3.67
N ALA A 707 -24.98 -17.08 -4.33
CA ALA A 707 -23.65 -17.65 -4.52
C ALA A 707 -23.51 -18.23 -5.93
N ILE A 708 -22.31 -18.12 -6.53
CA ILE A 708 -22.02 -18.74 -7.84
C ILE A 708 -21.96 -20.26 -7.75
N PRO A 709 -21.18 -20.86 -6.83
CA PRO A 709 -21.21 -22.30 -6.65
C PRO A 709 -22.49 -22.72 -5.94
N THR A 710 -23.13 -23.77 -6.45
CA THR A 710 -24.16 -24.50 -5.71
C THR A 710 -23.54 -25.19 -4.49
N ARG A 711 -24.36 -25.65 -3.53
CA ARG A 711 -23.86 -26.40 -2.36
C ARG A 711 -22.92 -27.56 -2.73
N ASP A 712 -23.26 -28.32 -3.77
CA ASP A 712 -22.43 -29.44 -4.24
C ASP A 712 -21.08 -28.95 -4.77
N ARG A 713 -21.08 -27.91 -5.62
CA ARG A 713 -19.86 -27.30 -6.16
C ARG A 713 -18.99 -26.69 -5.05
N LEU A 714 -19.60 -26.00 -4.09
CA LEU A 714 -18.93 -25.49 -2.89
C LEU A 714 -18.19 -26.62 -2.17
N LEU A 715 -18.87 -27.73 -1.89
CA LEU A 715 -18.27 -28.89 -1.22
C LEU A 715 -17.11 -29.50 -2.02
N ARG A 716 -17.20 -29.54 -3.36
CA ARG A 716 -16.12 -30.03 -4.22
C ARG A 716 -14.91 -29.09 -4.20
N MET A 717 -15.13 -27.78 -4.27
CA MET A 717 -14.06 -26.79 -4.21
C MET A 717 -13.37 -26.76 -2.84
N LEU A 718 -14.12 -26.88 -1.74
CA LEU A 718 -13.58 -26.91 -0.38
C LEU A 718 -12.63 -28.10 -0.16
N ARG A 719 -12.82 -29.22 -0.87
CA ARG A 719 -11.88 -30.35 -0.81
C ARG A 719 -10.50 -29.98 -1.33
N TYR A 720 -10.40 -29.14 -2.37
CA TYR A 720 -9.10 -28.65 -2.85
C TYR A 720 -8.57 -27.53 -1.96
N LEU A 721 -9.44 -26.58 -1.59
CA LEU A 721 -9.05 -25.41 -0.80
C LEU A 721 -8.40 -25.79 0.53
N LEU A 722 -8.96 -26.81 1.19
CA LEU A 722 -8.57 -27.23 2.55
C LEU A 722 -7.58 -28.39 2.55
N ASP A 723 -7.07 -28.82 1.39
CA ASP A 723 -6.08 -29.88 1.29
C ASP A 723 -4.66 -29.32 1.33
N GLU A 724 -3.81 -29.90 2.19
CA GLU A 724 -2.44 -29.44 2.40
C GLU A 724 -1.51 -29.76 1.22
N ASP A 725 -1.84 -30.76 0.41
CA ASP A 725 -1.17 -31.10 -0.85
C ASP A 725 -1.69 -30.27 -2.04
N GLU A 726 -2.68 -29.40 -1.81
CA GLU A 726 -3.23 -28.48 -2.80
C GLU A 726 -3.04 -27.03 -2.32
N PHE A 727 -4.06 -26.40 -1.76
CA PHE A 727 -4.07 -24.96 -1.46
C PHE A 727 -3.76 -24.61 0.00
N LEU A 728 -3.98 -25.50 0.97
CA LEU A 728 -3.85 -25.18 2.39
C LEU A 728 -2.39 -25.26 2.85
N SER A 729 -1.73 -24.13 2.99
CA SER A 729 -0.40 -24.03 3.60
C SER A 729 -0.49 -23.91 5.13
N ASN A 730 0.61 -24.17 5.84
CA ASN A 730 0.77 -23.85 7.26
C ASN A 730 0.57 -22.36 7.59
N TYR A 731 0.63 -21.49 6.58
CA TYR A 731 0.63 -20.03 6.70
C TYR A 731 -0.56 -19.33 6.02
N GLY A 732 -1.46 -20.08 5.35
CA GLY A 732 -2.63 -19.53 4.68
C GLY A 732 -3.03 -20.34 3.45
N ILE A 733 -3.75 -19.72 2.52
CA ILE A 733 -4.14 -20.31 1.23
C ILE A 733 -3.17 -19.88 0.13
N ARG A 734 -2.61 -20.87 -0.57
CA ARG A 734 -1.71 -20.71 -1.72
C ARG A 734 -2.42 -20.06 -2.91
N SER A 735 -1.68 -19.29 -3.69
CA SER A 735 -2.19 -18.69 -4.93
C SER A 735 -2.27 -19.69 -6.09
N LEU A 736 -1.46 -20.75 -6.06
CA LEU A 736 -1.52 -21.90 -6.97
C LEU A 736 -1.45 -23.20 -6.16
N SER A 737 -2.21 -24.21 -6.59
CA SER A 737 -2.16 -25.51 -5.93
C SER A 737 -0.77 -26.13 -6.01
N LYS A 738 -0.32 -26.69 -4.88
CA LYS A 738 0.90 -27.48 -4.77
C LYS A 738 0.89 -28.74 -5.66
N TYR A 739 -0.28 -29.22 -6.09
CA TYR A 739 -0.42 -30.28 -7.10
C TYR A 739 0.42 -30.01 -8.37
N HIS A 740 0.53 -28.74 -8.77
CA HIS A 740 1.29 -28.33 -9.95
C HIS A 740 2.80 -28.37 -9.77
N GLU A 741 3.31 -28.74 -8.59
CA GLU A 741 4.73 -29.03 -8.37
C GLU A 741 5.14 -30.27 -9.17
N GLU A 742 4.38 -31.36 -9.03
CA GLU A 742 4.60 -32.63 -9.73
C GLU A 742 3.87 -32.69 -11.09
N HIS A 743 2.81 -31.89 -11.26
CA HIS A 743 1.93 -31.92 -12.44
C HIS A 743 1.82 -30.51 -13.06
N PRO A 744 2.91 -29.95 -13.62
CA PRO A 744 2.85 -28.64 -14.23
C PRO A 744 1.83 -28.62 -15.37
N PHE A 745 1.12 -27.50 -15.50
CA PHE A 745 0.26 -27.30 -16.65
C PHE A 745 1.11 -26.88 -17.86
N GLU A 746 0.92 -27.55 -18.98
CA GLU A 746 1.68 -27.32 -20.21
C GLU A 746 0.74 -27.10 -21.40
N TYR A 747 1.05 -26.11 -22.24
CA TYR A 747 0.28 -25.79 -23.44
C TYR A 747 1.20 -25.44 -24.61
N GLU A 748 1.12 -26.20 -25.70
CA GLU A 748 1.90 -25.94 -26.91
C GLU A 748 1.21 -24.89 -27.78
N LEU A 749 1.88 -23.75 -28.00
CA LEU A 749 1.40 -22.66 -28.84
C LEU A 749 2.43 -22.30 -29.90
N ASN A 750 2.08 -22.44 -31.18
CA ASN A 750 2.96 -22.10 -32.31
C ASN A 750 4.36 -22.78 -32.23
N GLY A 751 4.47 -23.95 -31.61
CA GLY A 751 5.73 -24.67 -31.42
C GLY A 751 6.54 -24.25 -30.18
N GLU A 752 6.01 -23.32 -29.36
CA GLU A 752 6.54 -22.96 -28.05
C GLU A 752 5.74 -23.66 -26.94
N LEU A 753 6.43 -24.26 -25.97
CA LEU A 753 5.80 -24.91 -24.82
C LEU A 753 5.66 -23.88 -23.68
N LEU A 754 4.43 -23.45 -23.43
CA LEU A 754 4.11 -22.60 -22.28
C LEU A 754 3.86 -23.49 -21.05
N ARG A 755 4.40 -23.09 -19.89
CA ARG A 755 4.34 -23.88 -18.66
C ARG A 755 3.97 -23.03 -17.44
N VAL A 756 3.10 -23.57 -16.60
CA VAL A 756 2.81 -23.07 -15.25
C VAL A 756 3.10 -24.17 -14.25
N GLN A 757 3.98 -23.88 -13.30
CA GLN A 757 4.40 -24.79 -12.24
C GLN A 757 4.26 -24.10 -10.88
N TYR A 758 4.03 -24.89 -9.84
CA TYR A 758 4.03 -24.41 -8.46
C TYR A 758 5.40 -23.84 -8.06
N GLN A 759 5.39 -22.62 -7.56
CA GLN A 759 6.54 -21.86 -7.07
C GLN A 759 6.13 -21.23 -5.74
N PRO A 760 6.59 -21.76 -4.59
CA PRO A 760 6.09 -21.31 -3.29
C PRO A 760 6.56 -19.89 -2.92
N ALA A 761 7.62 -19.39 -3.55
CA ALA A 761 8.34 -18.17 -3.21
C ALA A 761 8.46 -17.21 -4.42
N GLU A 762 9.63 -16.60 -4.67
CA GLU A 762 9.88 -15.70 -5.80
C GLU A 762 9.68 -16.41 -7.16
N SER A 763 9.44 -15.66 -8.24
CA SER A 763 9.23 -16.27 -9.56
C SER A 763 10.56 -16.63 -10.23
N ASP A 764 10.63 -17.81 -10.86
CA ASP A 764 11.79 -18.24 -11.65
C ASP A 764 11.89 -17.56 -13.04
N SER A 765 10.92 -16.70 -13.39
CA SER A 765 10.83 -16.04 -14.69
C SER A 765 10.42 -14.58 -14.56
N GLY A 766 10.85 -13.73 -15.49
CA GLY A 766 10.40 -12.33 -15.58
C GLY A 766 9.11 -12.16 -16.40
N LEU A 767 8.33 -13.23 -16.56
CA LEU A 767 7.10 -13.18 -17.37
C LEU A 767 6.01 -12.42 -16.62
N PHE A 768 5.51 -11.37 -17.27
CA PHE A 768 4.29 -10.64 -16.92
C PHE A 768 4.31 -9.84 -15.61
N GLY A 769 5.45 -9.78 -14.92
CA GLY A 769 5.71 -8.97 -13.73
C GLY A 769 7.18 -9.10 -13.32
N GLY A 770 7.73 -8.09 -12.64
CA GLY A 770 9.11 -8.11 -12.14
C GLY A 770 9.20 -8.94 -10.85
N ASN A 771 8.71 -8.32 -9.77
CA ASN A 771 8.90 -8.72 -8.37
C ASN A 771 7.86 -9.70 -7.81
N SER A 772 6.60 -9.61 -8.27
CA SER A 772 5.48 -10.36 -7.67
C SER A 772 5.35 -11.77 -8.23
N ASN A 773 4.99 -12.75 -7.38
CA ASN A 773 4.67 -14.11 -7.82
C ASN A 773 3.32 -14.61 -7.31
N TRP A 774 2.43 -14.97 -8.24
CA TRP A 774 1.11 -15.55 -7.96
C TRP A 774 1.05 -17.06 -8.18
N ARG A 775 2.18 -17.72 -8.47
CA ARG A 775 2.22 -19.17 -8.77
C ARG A 775 2.45 -20.05 -7.55
N GLY A 776 1.98 -19.66 -6.38
CA GLY A 776 2.11 -20.45 -5.16
C GLY A 776 2.13 -19.68 -3.85
N PRO A 777 2.73 -18.48 -3.73
CA PRO A 777 2.84 -17.78 -2.47
C PRO A 777 1.50 -17.40 -1.83
N ILE A 778 1.56 -16.99 -0.55
CA ILE A 778 0.42 -16.53 0.25
C ILE A 778 0.27 -15.02 0.13
N TRP A 779 -0.96 -14.58 -0.19
CA TRP A 779 -1.32 -13.17 -0.34
C TRP A 779 -2.49 -12.82 0.59
N PHE A 780 -2.32 -11.76 1.39
CA PHE A 780 -3.32 -11.31 2.36
C PHE A 780 -4.68 -10.93 1.74
N PRO A 781 -4.74 -10.16 0.62
CA PRO A 781 -6.02 -9.72 0.04
C PRO A 781 -7.00 -10.86 -0.24
N LEU A 782 -6.57 -11.90 -0.96
CA LEU A 782 -7.44 -13.00 -1.38
C LEU A 782 -7.79 -13.93 -0.21
N ASN A 783 -6.84 -14.15 0.70
CA ASN A 783 -7.09 -14.89 1.94
C ASN A 783 -8.16 -14.19 2.79
N TYR A 784 -8.10 -12.86 2.91
CA TYR A 784 -9.06 -12.08 3.67
C TYR A 784 -10.46 -12.14 3.07
N LEU A 785 -10.60 -11.98 1.74
CA LEU A 785 -11.88 -12.11 1.04
C LEU A 785 -12.47 -13.52 1.16
N LEU A 786 -11.62 -14.56 1.12
CA LEU A 786 -12.05 -15.95 1.34
C LEU A 786 -12.58 -16.16 2.76
N ILE A 787 -11.87 -15.69 3.77
CA ILE A 787 -12.31 -15.73 5.17
C ILE A 787 -13.70 -15.10 5.29
N GLU A 788 -13.86 -13.90 4.73
CA GLU A 788 -15.13 -13.18 4.70
C GLU A 788 -16.26 -13.94 3.97
N ALA A 789 -15.92 -14.68 2.91
CA ALA A 789 -16.87 -15.51 2.18
C ALA A 789 -17.31 -16.73 2.99
N LEU A 790 -16.38 -17.42 3.65
CA LEU A 790 -16.67 -18.56 4.53
C LEU A 790 -17.61 -18.18 5.67
N GLU A 791 -17.43 -16.99 6.25
CA GLU A 791 -18.35 -16.45 7.27
C GLU A 791 -19.75 -16.20 6.73
N ARG A 792 -19.88 -15.66 5.51
CA ARG A 792 -21.18 -15.47 4.86
C ARG A 792 -21.86 -16.81 4.55
N TYR A 793 -21.13 -17.81 4.08
CA TYR A 793 -21.67 -19.16 3.94
C TYR A 793 -22.09 -19.75 5.29
N HIS A 794 -21.34 -19.49 6.37
CA HIS A 794 -21.73 -19.92 7.71
C HIS A 794 -23.02 -19.26 8.20
N ILE A 795 -23.26 -17.98 7.90
CA ILE A 795 -24.54 -17.32 8.23
C ILE A 795 -25.73 -18.09 7.65
N PHE A 796 -25.58 -18.64 6.45
CA PHE A 796 -26.65 -19.37 5.77
C PHE A 796 -26.76 -20.85 6.17
N TYR A 797 -25.64 -21.58 6.16
CA TYR A 797 -25.65 -23.02 6.44
C TYR A 797 -25.55 -23.36 7.95
N GLY A 798 -25.12 -22.41 8.76
CA GLY A 798 -24.89 -22.58 10.19
C GLY A 798 -23.94 -23.73 10.51
N LYS A 799 -24.14 -24.34 11.68
CA LYS A 799 -23.36 -25.49 12.18
C LYS A 799 -23.69 -26.82 11.46
N SER A 800 -24.70 -26.82 10.58
CA SER A 800 -25.17 -28.03 9.91
C SER A 800 -24.24 -28.49 8.79
N LEU A 801 -23.56 -27.55 8.13
CA LEU A 801 -22.58 -27.84 7.09
C LEU A 801 -21.20 -27.94 7.74
N ARG A 802 -20.68 -29.16 7.81
CA ARG A 802 -19.33 -29.44 8.29
C ARG A 802 -18.49 -30.02 7.16
N VAL A 803 -17.25 -29.58 7.09
CA VAL A 803 -16.26 -30.02 6.10
C VAL A 803 -14.99 -30.45 6.82
N GLU A 804 -14.23 -31.32 6.19
CA GLU A 804 -12.96 -31.78 6.74
C GLU A 804 -11.89 -30.68 6.57
N CYS A 805 -11.25 -30.26 7.65
CA CYS A 805 -10.24 -29.21 7.65
C CYS A 805 -9.12 -29.55 8.65
N PRO A 806 -7.89 -29.86 8.17
CA PRO A 806 -7.53 -30.08 6.77
C PRO A 806 -8.29 -31.24 6.11
N THR A 807 -8.43 -31.22 4.80
CA THR A 807 -8.98 -32.35 4.02
C THR A 807 -8.13 -33.60 4.29
N ARG A 808 -8.77 -34.78 4.44
CA ARG A 808 -8.16 -36.07 4.83
C ARG A 808 -7.64 -36.17 6.28
N SER A 809 -7.87 -35.16 7.14
CA SER A 809 -7.40 -35.18 8.53
C SER A 809 -8.29 -35.94 9.53
N GLY A 810 -9.53 -36.24 9.18
CA GLY A 810 -10.58 -36.71 10.08
C GLY A 810 -11.23 -35.62 10.95
N ASN A 811 -10.71 -34.38 10.92
CA ASN A 811 -11.22 -33.26 11.71
C ASN A 811 -12.28 -32.50 10.92
N TYR A 812 -13.51 -32.51 11.41
CA TYR A 812 -14.62 -31.78 10.79
C TYR A 812 -14.84 -30.44 11.49
N MET A 813 -14.97 -29.39 10.69
CA MET A 813 -15.18 -28.02 11.11
C MET A 813 -16.40 -27.44 10.39
N ASP A 814 -17.18 -26.59 11.08
CA ASP A 814 -18.10 -25.70 10.37
C ASP A 814 -17.34 -24.56 9.66
N LEU A 815 -18.01 -23.82 8.76
CA LEU A 815 -17.31 -22.83 7.93
C LEU A 815 -16.77 -21.62 8.72
N GLN A 816 -17.28 -21.34 9.93
CA GLN A 816 -16.70 -20.31 10.80
C GLN A 816 -15.40 -20.83 11.43
N GLU A 817 -15.40 -22.08 11.90
CA GLU A 817 -14.19 -22.75 12.42
C GLU A 817 -13.09 -22.81 11.35
N VAL A 818 -13.44 -23.08 10.08
CA VAL A 818 -12.50 -23.04 8.94
C VAL A 818 -11.93 -21.65 8.72
N ALA A 819 -12.78 -20.60 8.74
CA ALA A 819 -12.33 -19.22 8.62
C ALA A 819 -11.33 -18.84 9.72
N ASP A 820 -11.59 -19.28 10.96
CA ASP A 820 -10.70 -19.04 12.10
C ASP A 820 -9.40 -19.84 12.02
N GLU A 821 -9.40 -21.03 11.42
CA GLU A 821 -8.17 -21.79 11.15
C GLU A 821 -7.26 -21.08 10.14
N ILE A 822 -7.83 -20.52 9.06
CA ILE A 822 -7.06 -19.72 8.09
C ILE A 822 -6.49 -18.46 8.76
N ARG A 823 -7.28 -17.77 9.60
CA ARG A 823 -6.80 -16.62 10.40
C ARG A 823 -5.59 -16.97 11.27
N LYS A 824 -5.66 -18.10 11.98
CA LYS A 824 -4.55 -18.59 12.83
C LYS A 824 -3.31 -18.90 12.01
N ARG A 825 -3.47 -19.46 10.80
CA ARG A 825 -2.35 -19.74 9.90
C ARG A 825 -1.69 -18.45 9.41
N LEU A 826 -2.47 -17.44 9.04
CA LEU A 826 -1.95 -16.12 8.67
C LEU A 826 -1.24 -15.41 9.83
N SER A 827 -1.77 -15.48 11.07
CA SER A 827 -1.13 -14.81 12.20
C SER A 827 0.22 -15.42 12.56
N ARG A 828 0.40 -16.74 12.37
CA ARG A 828 1.70 -17.42 12.60
C ARG A 828 2.84 -16.82 11.80
N LEU A 829 2.59 -16.15 10.67
CA LEU A 829 3.64 -15.49 9.88
C LEU A 829 4.43 -14.47 10.69
N PHE A 830 3.76 -13.77 11.60
CA PHE A 830 4.35 -12.67 12.37
C PHE A 830 4.68 -13.02 13.81
N LEU A 831 4.04 -14.04 14.38
CA LEU A 831 4.24 -14.39 15.78
C LEU A 831 5.65 -14.91 16.04
N SER A 832 6.23 -14.48 17.16
CA SER A 832 7.51 -15.00 17.64
C SER A 832 7.35 -16.45 18.12
N LYS A 833 8.29 -17.30 17.72
CA LYS A 833 8.42 -18.69 18.19
C LYS A 833 9.22 -18.74 19.48
N GLU A 834 9.26 -19.92 20.10
CA GLU A 834 10.04 -20.16 21.33
C GLU A 834 11.55 -19.89 21.17
N ASP A 835 12.08 -20.01 19.95
CA ASP A 835 13.48 -19.73 19.60
C ASP A 835 13.75 -18.25 19.22
N GLY A 836 12.74 -17.38 19.36
CA GLY A 836 12.79 -15.95 19.02
C GLY A 836 12.57 -15.64 17.54
N ASN A 837 12.45 -16.66 16.68
CA ASN A 837 12.27 -16.47 15.25
C ASN A 837 10.81 -16.15 14.89
N ARG A 838 10.62 -15.28 13.90
CA ARG A 838 9.31 -15.03 13.26
C ARG A 838 9.39 -15.57 11.82
N PRO A 839 8.42 -16.38 11.34
CA PRO A 839 8.49 -16.92 9.98
C PRO A 839 8.70 -15.87 8.88
N CYS A 840 8.12 -14.68 9.03
CA CYS A 840 8.27 -13.60 8.05
C CYS A 840 9.69 -13.04 7.96
N TYR A 841 10.59 -13.29 8.93
CA TYR A 841 11.93 -12.74 8.90
C TYR A 841 12.81 -13.39 7.83
N HIS A 842 13.49 -12.54 7.07
CA HIS A 842 14.64 -12.90 6.27
C HIS A 842 15.93 -12.41 6.95
N ARG A 843 16.22 -12.98 8.12
CA ARG A 843 17.38 -12.59 8.95
C ARG A 843 18.34 -13.76 9.14
N THR A 844 19.61 -13.44 9.25
CA THR A 844 20.64 -14.38 9.70
C THR A 844 20.46 -14.72 11.17
N ASP A 845 20.91 -15.90 11.60
CA ASP A 845 20.74 -16.40 12.97
C ASP A 845 21.23 -15.40 14.03
N ASP A 846 22.31 -14.67 13.73
CA ASP A 846 22.92 -13.66 14.60
C ASP A 846 21.98 -12.48 14.92
N LEU A 847 21.02 -12.17 14.03
CA LEU A 847 20.08 -11.06 14.19
C LEU A 847 18.72 -11.47 14.75
N LEU A 848 18.41 -12.77 14.81
CA LEU A 848 17.10 -13.25 15.29
C LEU A 848 16.90 -12.94 16.78
N ASN A 849 17.94 -13.16 17.58
CA ASN A 849 17.91 -13.00 19.04
C ASN A 849 18.61 -11.73 19.53
N ASP A 850 19.06 -10.85 18.63
CA ASP A 850 19.62 -9.55 19.01
C ASP A 850 18.48 -8.68 19.58
N PRO A 851 18.63 -8.16 20.82
CA PRO A 851 17.59 -7.37 21.50
C PRO A 851 17.24 -6.05 20.79
N HIS A 852 18.10 -5.60 19.86
CA HIS A 852 17.87 -4.42 19.04
C HIS A 852 17.20 -4.75 17.69
N TRP A 853 16.90 -6.02 17.42
CA TRP A 853 16.26 -6.48 16.18
C TRP A 853 15.01 -7.32 16.42
N CYS A 854 14.98 -8.18 17.44
CA CYS A 854 13.92 -9.19 17.65
C CYS A 854 12.49 -8.62 17.72
N GLU A 855 12.37 -7.35 18.11
CA GLU A 855 11.10 -6.62 18.25
C GLU A 855 10.68 -5.82 17.01
N LEU A 856 11.50 -5.78 15.98
CA LEU A 856 11.25 -4.99 14.77
C LEU A 856 10.51 -5.84 13.74
N VAL A 857 9.21 -5.61 13.56
CA VAL A 857 8.33 -6.38 12.68
C VAL A 857 8.25 -5.71 11.30
N LEU A 858 8.30 -6.51 10.25
CA LEU A 858 8.13 -6.08 8.85
C LEU A 858 6.89 -6.76 8.25
N PHE A 859 6.30 -6.11 7.25
CA PHE A 859 5.07 -6.56 6.63
C PHE A 859 5.28 -6.59 5.13
N TYR A 860 5.42 -7.82 4.61
CA TYR A 860 5.85 -8.06 3.25
C TYR A 860 4.69 -8.08 2.26
N GLU A 861 5.02 -7.95 0.98
CA GLU A 861 4.06 -8.01 -0.12
C GLU A 861 3.33 -9.35 -0.16
N TYR A 862 4.11 -10.44 -0.10
CA TYR A 862 3.64 -11.81 -0.08
C TYR A 862 4.58 -12.70 0.73
N PHE A 863 4.19 -13.97 0.92
CA PHE A 863 4.93 -14.89 1.78
C PHE A 863 5.14 -16.23 1.10
N ASP A 864 6.34 -16.79 1.26
CA ASP A 864 6.66 -18.16 0.88
C ASP A 864 5.65 -19.12 1.52
N ALA A 865 4.94 -19.88 0.69
CA ALA A 865 3.89 -20.77 1.15
C ALA A 865 4.39 -21.97 1.97
N GLU A 866 5.66 -22.35 1.89
CA GLU A 866 6.19 -23.51 2.60
C GLU A 866 6.99 -23.10 3.85
N THR A 867 7.65 -21.93 3.82
CA THR A 867 8.51 -21.47 4.94
C THR A 867 7.92 -20.32 5.75
N GLY A 868 7.01 -19.54 5.15
CA GLY A 868 6.46 -18.31 5.73
C GLY A 868 7.37 -17.09 5.59
N ARG A 869 8.52 -17.20 4.92
CA ARG A 869 9.45 -16.10 4.64
C ARG A 869 8.72 -14.97 3.92
N GLY A 870 8.91 -13.73 4.37
CA GLY A 870 8.41 -12.53 3.69
C GLY A 870 9.19 -12.23 2.42
N LEU A 871 8.49 -11.80 1.36
CA LEU A 871 9.01 -11.59 0.01
C LEU A 871 8.41 -10.32 -0.63
N GLY A 872 9.13 -9.73 -1.59
CA GLY A 872 8.79 -8.43 -2.19
C GLY A 872 8.88 -7.31 -1.16
N ALA A 873 8.18 -6.20 -1.42
CA ALA A 873 8.20 -5.00 -0.59
C ALA A 873 8.10 -5.26 0.91
N SER A 874 9.13 -4.89 1.68
CA SER A 874 9.23 -5.16 3.11
C SER A 874 8.36 -4.26 4.00
N HIS A 875 7.86 -3.16 3.44
CA HIS A 875 6.94 -2.24 4.11
C HIS A 875 5.61 -2.14 3.36
N GLN A 876 5.16 -3.25 2.74
CA GLN A 876 3.80 -3.48 2.24
C GLN A 876 2.75 -3.55 3.37
N THR A 877 2.87 -2.63 4.32
CA THR A 877 1.87 -2.25 5.31
C THR A 877 0.64 -1.58 4.70
N GLY A 878 0.46 -1.66 3.37
CA GLY A 878 -0.81 -1.49 2.69
C GLY A 878 -1.79 -2.62 3.00
N TRP A 879 -1.87 -3.66 2.14
CA TRP A 879 -2.81 -4.76 2.37
C TRP A 879 -2.40 -5.72 3.49
N THR A 880 -1.10 -5.82 3.83
CA THR A 880 -0.67 -6.79 4.86
C THR A 880 -1.10 -6.32 6.25
N ALA A 881 -1.44 -5.04 6.39
CA ALA A 881 -2.12 -4.51 7.56
C ALA A 881 -3.52 -5.10 7.81
N LEU A 882 -4.08 -5.91 6.88
CA LEU A 882 -5.24 -6.77 7.16
C LEU A 882 -4.99 -7.77 8.30
N ILE A 883 -3.75 -7.97 8.74
CA ILE A 883 -3.45 -8.68 9.99
C ILE A 883 -4.12 -8.02 11.21
N SER A 884 -4.27 -6.69 11.23
CA SER A 884 -4.92 -5.93 12.31
C SER A 884 -6.37 -6.39 12.58
N PRO A 885 -7.29 -6.40 11.60
CA PRO A 885 -8.61 -6.97 11.81
C PRO A 885 -8.60 -8.49 12.07
N ILE A 886 -7.65 -9.26 11.50
CA ILE A 886 -7.53 -10.71 11.76
C ILE A 886 -7.25 -10.99 13.24
N LEU A 887 -6.24 -10.34 13.84
CA LEU A 887 -5.89 -10.50 15.24
C LEU A 887 -7.05 -10.08 16.16
N GLY A 888 -7.68 -8.94 15.86
CA GLY A 888 -8.85 -8.48 16.61
C GLY A 888 -10.00 -9.50 16.63
N THR A 889 -10.27 -10.16 15.50
CA THR A 889 -11.28 -11.23 15.43
C THR A 889 -10.86 -12.44 16.27
N LEU A 890 -9.62 -12.93 16.13
CA LEU A 890 -9.13 -14.08 16.90
C LEU A 890 -9.24 -13.85 18.41
N ALA A 891 -8.83 -12.67 18.89
CA ALA A 891 -8.92 -12.30 20.30
C ALA A 891 -10.37 -12.29 20.81
N SER A 892 -11.30 -11.74 20.02
CA SER A 892 -12.72 -11.72 20.36
C SER A 892 -13.33 -13.13 20.48
N ARG A 893 -12.83 -14.09 19.68
CA ARG A 893 -13.31 -15.48 19.69
C ARG A 893 -12.78 -16.25 20.90
N ASN A 894 -11.53 -16.04 21.30
CA ASN A 894 -10.93 -16.68 22.47
C ASN A 894 -11.59 -16.28 23.80
N ASN A 895 -12.19 -15.08 23.87
CA ASN A 895 -12.93 -14.61 25.05
C ASN A 895 -14.42 -14.96 25.04
N GLY A 896 -14.94 -15.47 23.91
CA GLY A 896 -16.32 -15.90 23.75
C GLY A 896 -16.55 -17.40 23.97
N SER A 897 -15.48 -18.17 24.19
CA SER A 897 -15.47 -19.56 24.65
C SER A 897 -15.24 -19.63 26.16
#